data_AF-A0A8S3T3J8-F1
#
_entry.id   AF-A0A8S3T3J8-F1
#
_cell.length_a   1.000
_cell.length_b   1.000
_cell.length_c   1.000
_cell.angle_alpha   90.00
_cell.angle_beta   90.00
_cell.angle_gamma   90.00
#
_symmetry.space_group_name_H-M   'P 1'
#
loop_
_entity.id
_entity.type
_entity.pdbx_description
1 polymer ?
#
loop_
_entity_poly.entity_id
_entity_poly.type
_entity_poly.pdbx_seq_one_letter_code
_entity_poly.pdbx_strand_id
1 'polypeptide(L)'
;MFSKYILAAIDLGLGEHQINGLLSILNIPTVSHCMIDNRIREVGDVIESVADKSMEEWTEKEKEMTRESDGNDNVTVSVDAAWQRRGSGRSYDSLTGHCSMIGSKTGKVINYKWRSKACRICQRAEISGNIPRVHKCNKNFTGSAKAMEPDMVVDMVKESRSKGANITAIIGDEDTTTIARLRAKVDPTIVKLSDSNHMKKPIRNRLYELKNKHSTLSPKVISYIMKCFNYLIAQGKGQPKKIEENLNALSKHPFGDHSSCSTDWCRFIADPSIKYKSLPYGKPLQDKALQKSLTTLFQKYILNSEKLANLGSTQSNESFNKSVAAKAPKNRFYGGSRSLAYRVAAAVAQKNTGHRYTVDVNVSVDCHQDFTRRNLQPEETYRPENEKPNQSSSTFEVREGVCYQSNTMIDTATEDSRTSHITQISARRGLETFSKYILPAREITPKAAEVTGLTFQNGSLYLLDKIVPAVGVKEGLTGFISFLEKSTNNVIFGHNIYNYDCPVLYNALDNCSLLDDFQSKIVGFVDTLKLFKLSFPNLGSYSQCKLCDTLINLSYDAHNAEDDVNALFRLVNEKIDNFTDVQKVFQSELSVFYNYVSLKQMNKNVPSLKQMLDDKVVTKRTANCIARSGLNLSHLRLAYSRNGRTGIKDIFSEPCGSKARVNVSSGLSPGLYTRKLATLRDIQARKRKAVAITTEAKLRRIALKASRNQSSSTFEVREGVCYQSNTMIDTATEDSRTSHITQISARRGLETFSKYILPAREMTPKAAEVTGLVFQNGSLYLLDKIVPAVGVKEGLTGFISFLEKSTNNVIFGHNIYNYDCPVLYNALDNSTLLDDFQSKIVGFVDTLKLFKLSFPNLASYSQCKLCDTLINLSYDAHNAEDDVNRFSD
;
A
#
# COMPACT_ATOMS: atom_id res chain seq x y z
N MET A 1 -18.94 -36.51 -5.38
CA MET A 1 -19.53 -35.45 -4.53
C MET A 1 -18.64 -34.21 -4.44
N PHE A 2 -17.48 -34.25 -3.77
CA PHE A 2 -16.69 -33.05 -3.46
C PHE A 2 -16.28 -32.17 -4.67
N SER A 3 -15.99 -32.75 -5.84
CA SER A 3 -15.73 -31.98 -7.08
C SER A 3 -16.91 -31.07 -7.47
N LYS A 4 -18.16 -31.50 -7.25
CA LYS A 4 -19.38 -30.71 -7.51
C LYS A 4 -19.54 -29.55 -6.53
N TYR A 5 -19.09 -29.76 -5.28
CA TYR A 5 -19.02 -28.70 -4.27
C TYR A 5 -17.93 -27.66 -4.61
N ILE A 6 -16.78 -28.09 -5.15
CA ILE A 6 -15.74 -27.17 -5.66
C ILE A 6 -16.24 -26.36 -6.88
N LEU A 7 -17.04 -26.96 -7.78
CA LEU A 7 -17.71 -26.24 -8.85
C LEU A 7 -18.63 -25.12 -8.30
N ALA A 8 -19.45 -25.43 -7.30
CA ALA A 8 -20.29 -24.42 -6.63
C ALA A 8 -19.45 -23.31 -5.95
N ALA A 9 -18.33 -23.66 -5.32
CA ALA A 9 -17.41 -22.69 -4.73
C ALA A 9 -16.73 -21.78 -5.78
N ILE A 10 -16.47 -22.28 -6.99
CA ILE A 10 -16.00 -21.47 -8.13
C ILE A 10 -17.13 -20.54 -8.63
N ASP A 11 -18.34 -21.06 -8.82
CA ASP A 11 -19.50 -20.31 -9.33
C ASP A 11 -19.89 -19.13 -8.43
N LEU A 12 -19.91 -19.38 -7.11
CA LEU A 12 -20.29 -18.44 -6.04
C LEU A 12 -19.14 -17.52 -5.58
N GLY A 13 -17.94 -17.64 -6.15
CA GLY A 13 -16.79 -16.81 -5.77
C GLY A 13 -16.21 -17.11 -4.38
N LEU A 14 -16.49 -18.27 -3.81
CA LEU A 14 -15.91 -18.71 -2.54
C LEU A 14 -14.41 -18.99 -2.72
N GLY A 15 -13.62 -18.67 -1.70
CA GLY A 15 -12.23 -19.14 -1.58
C GLY A 15 -12.10 -20.19 -0.50
N GLU A 16 -10.96 -20.87 -0.45
CA GLU A 16 -10.58 -21.90 0.55
C GLU A 16 -11.11 -21.67 1.98
N HIS A 17 -10.89 -20.47 2.56
CA HIS A 17 -11.34 -20.18 3.92
C HIS A 17 -12.89 -20.21 4.08
N GLN A 18 -13.64 -19.82 3.05
CA GLN A 18 -15.10 -19.97 3.03
C GLN A 18 -15.55 -21.40 2.73
N ILE A 19 -14.77 -22.17 1.97
CA ILE A 19 -14.99 -23.61 1.81
C ILE A 19 -14.94 -24.27 3.19
N ASN A 20 -13.82 -24.14 3.90
CA ASN A 20 -13.64 -24.79 5.20
C ASN A 20 -14.55 -24.20 6.29
N GLY A 21 -14.87 -22.90 6.24
CA GLY A 21 -15.89 -22.30 7.10
C GLY A 21 -17.29 -22.88 6.87
N LEU A 22 -17.71 -23.07 5.61
CA LEU A 22 -19.00 -23.69 5.29
C LEU A 22 -19.05 -25.17 5.67
N LEU A 23 -17.95 -25.92 5.47
CA LEU A 23 -17.85 -27.31 5.93
C LEU A 23 -17.97 -27.39 7.45
N SER A 24 -17.25 -26.53 8.19
CA SER A 24 -17.32 -26.45 9.66
C SER A 24 -18.72 -26.11 10.17
N ILE A 25 -19.43 -25.17 9.55
CA ILE A 25 -20.83 -24.83 9.88
C ILE A 25 -21.79 -26.03 9.66
N LEU A 26 -21.49 -26.88 8.67
CA LEU A 26 -22.23 -28.11 8.38
C LEU A 26 -21.77 -29.32 9.21
N ASN A 27 -20.87 -29.12 10.18
CA ASN A 27 -20.20 -30.16 10.97
C ASN A 27 -19.46 -31.22 10.11
N ILE A 28 -18.91 -30.80 8.97
CA ILE A 28 -18.09 -31.62 8.08
C ILE A 28 -16.61 -31.27 8.31
N PRO A 29 -15.70 -32.25 8.46
CA PRO A 29 -14.26 -31.99 8.64
C PRO A 29 -13.67 -31.08 7.55
N THR A 30 -12.81 -30.14 7.98
CA THR A 30 -12.15 -29.20 7.07
C THR A 30 -11.18 -29.92 6.13
N VAL A 31 -11.21 -29.57 4.83
CA VAL A 31 -10.38 -30.20 3.80
C VAL A 31 -9.08 -29.42 3.62
N SER A 32 -7.98 -30.13 3.38
CA SER A 32 -6.65 -29.52 3.28
C SER A 32 -6.46 -28.64 2.04
N HIS A 33 -5.60 -27.62 2.16
CA HIS A 33 -5.22 -26.73 1.06
C HIS A 33 -4.85 -27.53 -0.20
N CYS A 34 -4.03 -28.58 -0.05
CA CYS A 34 -3.58 -29.42 -1.15
C CYS A 34 -4.73 -30.15 -1.86
N MET A 35 -5.69 -30.71 -1.10
CA MET A 35 -6.85 -31.38 -1.68
C MET A 35 -7.79 -30.37 -2.38
N ILE A 36 -7.97 -29.17 -1.81
CA ILE A 36 -8.73 -28.08 -2.44
C ILE A 36 -8.04 -27.62 -3.74
N ASP A 37 -6.74 -27.29 -3.73
CA ASP A 37 -5.97 -26.87 -4.91
C ASP A 37 -5.89 -27.99 -5.98
N ASN A 38 -5.96 -29.28 -5.60
CA ASN A 38 -6.06 -30.42 -6.53
C ASN A 38 -7.43 -30.48 -7.21
N ARG A 39 -8.53 -30.42 -6.44
CA ARG A 39 -9.90 -30.53 -6.97
C ARG A 39 -10.32 -29.28 -7.75
N ILE A 40 -9.78 -28.10 -7.41
CA ILE A 40 -9.89 -26.87 -8.21
C ILE A 40 -9.24 -27.04 -9.59
N ARG A 41 -8.16 -27.83 -9.72
CA ARG A 41 -7.55 -28.14 -11.03
C ARG A 41 -8.40 -29.13 -11.83
N GLU A 42 -8.78 -30.25 -11.24
CA GLU A 42 -9.68 -31.25 -11.85
C GLU A 42 -10.94 -30.61 -12.44
N VAL A 43 -11.68 -29.86 -11.62
CA VAL A 43 -12.92 -29.19 -12.05
C VAL A 43 -12.59 -28.03 -12.99
N GLY A 44 -11.50 -27.31 -12.75
CA GLY A 44 -11.09 -26.14 -13.50
C GLY A 44 -10.69 -26.43 -14.95
N ASP A 45 -9.93 -27.50 -15.20
CA ASP A 45 -9.54 -27.89 -16.55
C ASP A 45 -10.76 -28.38 -17.36
N VAL A 46 -11.77 -28.98 -16.71
CA VAL A 46 -13.08 -29.28 -17.33
C VAL A 46 -13.89 -28.00 -17.61
N ILE A 47 -13.87 -27.01 -16.71
CA ILE A 47 -14.49 -25.70 -16.95
C ILE A 47 -13.83 -24.99 -18.15
N GLU A 48 -12.51 -25.05 -18.30
CA GLU A 48 -11.81 -24.52 -19.49
C GLU A 48 -12.29 -25.25 -20.75
N SER A 49 -12.38 -26.59 -20.75
CA SER A 49 -12.91 -27.34 -21.91
C SER A 49 -14.37 -27.01 -22.26
N VAL A 50 -15.25 -26.77 -21.27
CA VAL A 50 -16.65 -26.40 -21.52
C VAL A 50 -16.76 -24.96 -22.02
N ALA A 51 -15.92 -24.06 -21.52
CA ALA A 51 -15.82 -22.69 -22.03
C ALA A 51 -15.36 -22.68 -23.50
N ASP A 52 -14.29 -23.41 -23.84
CA ASP A 52 -13.69 -23.43 -25.17
C ASP A 52 -14.66 -23.98 -26.23
N LYS A 53 -15.32 -25.13 -25.97
CA LYS A 53 -16.38 -25.68 -26.83
C LYS A 53 -17.52 -24.69 -27.07
N SER A 54 -17.92 -23.95 -26.04
CA SER A 54 -18.97 -22.93 -26.19
C SER A 54 -18.52 -21.75 -27.04
N MET A 55 -17.24 -21.35 -26.96
CA MET A 55 -16.72 -20.26 -27.79
C MET A 55 -16.63 -20.66 -29.26
N GLU A 56 -16.31 -21.92 -29.56
CA GLU A 56 -16.29 -22.45 -30.93
C GLU A 56 -17.70 -22.43 -31.54
N GLU A 57 -18.71 -22.94 -30.81
CA GLU A 57 -20.13 -22.87 -31.21
C GLU A 57 -20.60 -21.43 -31.49
N TRP A 58 -20.27 -20.48 -30.60
CA TRP A 58 -20.65 -19.07 -30.78
C TRP A 58 -19.78 -18.31 -31.79
N THR A 59 -18.60 -18.82 -32.16
CA THR A 59 -17.76 -18.25 -33.21
C THR A 59 -18.37 -18.51 -34.58
N GLU A 60 -18.84 -19.74 -34.86
CA GLU A 60 -19.52 -20.02 -36.13
C GLU A 60 -20.85 -19.28 -36.23
N LYS A 61 -21.64 -19.24 -35.15
CA LYS A 61 -22.90 -18.47 -35.12
C LYS A 61 -22.70 -16.96 -35.31
N GLU A 62 -21.58 -16.40 -34.85
CA GLU A 62 -21.22 -15.01 -35.12
C GLU A 62 -20.86 -14.80 -36.60
N LYS A 63 -20.17 -15.75 -37.26
CA LYS A 63 -19.92 -15.70 -38.72
C LYS A 63 -21.24 -15.78 -39.50
N GLU A 64 -22.12 -16.72 -39.15
CA GLU A 64 -23.45 -16.90 -39.76
C GLU A 64 -24.27 -15.60 -39.70
N MET A 65 -24.46 -15.02 -38.51
CA MET A 65 -25.18 -13.75 -38.34
C MET A 65 -24.47 -12.55 -38.98
N THR A 66 -23.16 -12.62 -39.22
CA THR A 66 -22.42 -11.58 -39.96
C THR A 66 -22.64 -11.71 -41.47
N ARG A 67 -22.67 -12.93 -42.02
CA ARG A 67 -23.05 -13.20 -43.42
C ARG A 67 -24.47 -12.73 -43.71
N GLU A 68 -25.43 -13.09 -42.86
CA GLU A 68 -26.84 -12.69 -43.01
C GLU A 68 -27.05 -11.17 -42.96
N SER A 69 -26.35 -10.48 -42.06
CA SER A 69 -26.53 -9.04 -41.81
C SER A 69 -25.73 -8.15 -42.77
N ASP A 70 -24.48 -8.54 -43.08
CA ASP A 70 -23.50 -7.67 -43.72
C ASP A 70 -22.99 -8.24 -45.06
N GLY A 71 -23.42 -9.44 -45.45
CA GLY A 71 -23.07 -10.09 -46.72
C GLY A 71 -21.64 -10.65 -46.80
N ASN A 72 -20.95 -10.83 -45.66
CA ASN A 72 -19.54 -11.23 -45.62
C ASN A 72 -19.12 -11.83 -44.27
N ASP A 73 -17.92 -12.41 -44.22
CA ASP A 73 -17.35 -13.13 -43.06
C ASP A 73 -16.56 -12.24 -42.06
N ASN A 74 -16.61 -10.91 -42.20
CA ASN A 74 -15.75 -9.99 -41.48
C ASN A 74 -16.30 -9.62 -40.09
N VAL A 75 -16.06 -10.51 -39.12
CA VAL A 75 -16.60 -10.40 -37.76
C VAL A 75 -16.15 -9.09 -37.06
N THR A 76 -17.14 -8.36 -36.53
CA THR A 76 -16.93 -7.20 -35.65
C THR A 76 -17.03 -7.64 -34.19
N VAL A 77 -16.04 -7.28 -33.36
CA VAL A 77 -15.98 -7.73 -31.95
C VAL A 77 -15.88 -6.57 -30.98
N SER A 78 -16.37 -6.76 -29.76
CA SER A 78 -16.22 -5.85 -28.63
C SER A 78 -15.21 -6.37 -27.61
N VAL A 79 -14.27 -5.52 -27.19
CA VAL A 79 -13.20 -5.86 -26.26
C VAL A 79 -13.14 -4.87 -25.08
N ASP A 80 -13.00 -5.40 -23.87
CA ASP A 80 -12.78 -4.67 -22.61
C ASP A 80 -11.92 -5.54 -21.68
N ALA A 81 -11.14 -4.92 -20.81
CA ALA A 81 -10.23 -5.59 -19.89
C ALA A 81 -10.45 -5.16 -18.44
N ALA A 82 -10.54 -6.15 -17.54
CA ALA A 82 -10.75 -5.92 -16.12
C ALA A 82 -9.59 -6.47 -15.28
N TRP A 83 -9.09 -5.61 -14.40
CA TRP A 83 -8.07 -5.95 -13.40
C TRP A 83 -8.72 -6.44 -12.11
N GLN A 84 -8.09 -7.42 -11.46
CA GLN A 84 -8.61 -8.00 -10.21
C GLN A 84 -8.46 -7.06 -9.02
N ARG A 85 -7.40 -6.25 -8.97
CA ARG A 85 -7.25 -5.21 -7.94
C ARG A 85 -8.20 -4.03 -8.20
N ARG A 86 -8.94 -3.57 -7.18
CA ARG A 86 -9.75 -2.33 -7.27
C ARG A 86 -8.83 -1.09 -7.32
N GLY A 87 -8.56 -0.59 -8.52
CA GLY A 87 -7.78 0.65 -8.71
C GLY A 87 -8.58 1.92 -8.42
N SER A 88 -8.02 2.85 -7.65
CA SER A 88 -8.61 4.17 -7.32
C SER A 88 -8.48 5.20 -8.45
N GLY A 89 -8.53 4.74 -9.71
CA GLY A 89 -8.31 5.55 -10.91
C GLY A 89 -6.88 6.08 -11.12
N ARG A 90 -5.96 5.84 -10.18
CA ARG A 90 -4.57 6.35 -10.23
C ARG A 90 -3.48 5.28 -10.05
N SER A 91 -3.86 4.05 -9.68
CA SER A 91 -2.96 2.94 -9.32
C SER A 91 -2.99 1.81 -10.36
N TYR A 92 -2.22 1.95 -11.44
CA TYR A 92 -2.06 0.90 -12.47
C TYR A 92 -1.02 -0.14 -12.04
N ASP A 93 -1.34 -0.97 -11.05
CA ASP A 93 -0.37 -1.90 -10.42
C ASP A 93 -0.83 -3.36 -10.29
N SER A 94 -2.13 -3.67 -10.42
CA SER A 94 -2.72 -5.03 -10.36
C SER A 94 -1.79 -6.11 -10.90
N LEU A 95 -1.60 -7.18 -10.13
CA LEU A 95 -0.76 -8.32 -10.51
C LEU A 95 -1.34 -9.11 -11.69
N THR A 96 -2.66 -9.09 -11.85
CA THR A 96 -3.39 -9.79 -12.92
C THR A 96 -4.45 -8.92 -13.61
N GLY A 97 -4.85 -9.35 -14.81
CA GLY A 97 -6.00 -8.84 -15.56
C GLY A 97 -6.57 -9.93 -16.49
N HIS A 98 -7.80 -9.72 -16.95
CA HIS A 98 -8.46 -10.54 -17.97
C HIS A 98 -9.12 -9.63 -19.00
N CYS A 99 -9.36 -10.16 -20.20
CA CYS A 99 -10.02 -9.47 -21.30
C CYS A 99 -10.90 -10.46 -22.05
N SER A 100 -12.08 -10.02 -22.47
CA SER A 100 -13.01 -10.80 -23.29
C SER A 100 -13.18 -10.18 -24.66
N MET A 101 -13.32 -11.05 -25.66
CA MET A 101 -13.74 -10.72 -27.02
C MET A 101 -15.15 -11.25 -27.22
N ILE A 102 -16.08 -10.33 -27.47
CA ILE A 102 -17.50 -10.64 -27.60
C ILE A 102 -17.99 -10.28 -29.00
N GLY A 103 -18.67 -11.21 -29.65
CA GLY A 103 -19.29 -11.00 -30.97
C GLY A 103 -20.32 -9.87 -30.93
N SER A 104 -20.30 -8.99 -31.92
CA SER A 104 -21.20 -7.83 -32.00
C SER A 104 -22.60 -8.17 -32.50
N LYS A 105 -22.83 -9.34 -33.11
CA LYS A 105 -24.15 -9.84 -33.51
C LYS A 105 -24.78 -10.67 -32.39
N THR A 106 -24.09 -11.70 -31.92
CA THR A 106 -24.55 -12.65 -30.89
C THR A 106 -24.56 -12.08 -29.48
N GLY A 107 -23.64 -11.15 -29.16
CA GLY A 107 -23.39 -10.68 -27.78
C GLY A 107 -22.74 -11.73 -26.88
N LYS A 108 -22.15 -12.79 -27.47
CA LYS A 108 -21.54 -13.96 -26.81
C LYS A 108 -20.03 -13.91 -26.85
N VAL A 109 -19.36 -14.61 -25.92
CA VAL A 109 -17.89 -14.63 -25.87
C VAL A 109 -17.38 -15.61 -26.92
N ILE A 110 -16.48 -15.13 -27.78
CA ILE A 110 -15.83 -15.93 -28.83
C ILE A 110 -14.33 -16.14 -28.57
N ASN A 111 -13.72 -15.31 -27.70
CA ASN A 111 -12.38 -15.53 -27.16
C ASN A 111 -12.24 -14.83 -25.79
N TYR A 112 -11.35 -15.32 -24.93
CA TYR A 112 -10.92 -14.63 -23.73
C TYR A 112 -9.44 -14.91 -23.45
N LYS A 113 -8.75 -13.96 -22.83
CA LYS A 113 -7.41 -14.18 -22.28
C LYS A 113 -7.29 -13.60 -20.88
N TRP A 114 -6.30 -14.10 -20.15
CA TRP A 114 -5.87 -13.55 -18.88
C TRP A 114 -4.35 -13.43 -18.83
N ARG A 115 -3.87 -12.49 -18.02
CA ARG A 115 -2.45 -12.21 -17.81
C ARG A 115 -2.14 -12.10 -16.32
N SER A 116 -1.03 -12.68 -15.89
CA SER A 116 -0.49 -12.56 -14.53
C SER A 116 1.01 -12.36 -14.55
N LYS A 117 1.48 -11.47 -13.66
CA LYS A 117 2.90 -11.26 -13.34
C LYS A 117 3.36 -12.11 -12.14
N ALA A 118 2.46 -12.90 -11.57
CA ALA A 118 2.65 -13.64 -10.32
C ALA A 118 2.35 -15.13 -10.51
N CYS A 119 3.10 -15.97 -9.78
CA CYS A 119 2.79 -17.38 -9.58
C CYS A 119 3.26 -17.75 -8.16
N ARG A 120 2.40 -18.43 -7.39
CA ARG A 120 2.66 -18.79 -5.99
C ARG A 120 3.96 -19.63 -5.84
N ILE A 121 4.23 -20.51 -6.80
CA ILE A 121 5.41 -21.39 -6.79
C ILE A 121 6.69 -20.60 -7.11
N CYS A 122 6.71 -19.82 -8.20
CA CYS A 122 7.84 -18.93 -8.51
C CYS A 122 8.15 -17.95 -7.36
N GLN A 123 7.12 -17.33 -6.77
CA GLN A 123 7.31 -16.36 -5.69
C GLN A 123 7.84 -16.99 -4.40
N ARG A 124 7.40 -18.21 -4.03
CA ARG A 124 7.97 -18.91 -2.86
C ARG A 124 9.44 -19.26 -3.09
N ALA A 125 9.79 -19.73 -4.29
CA ALA A 125 11.16 -20.03 -4.67
C ALA A 125 12.06 -18.76 -4.69
N GLU A 126 11.58 -17.67 -5.31
CA GLU A 126 12.22 -16.34 -5.35
C GLU A 126 12.47 -15.77 -3.94
N ILE A 127 11.55 -15.98 -2.99
CA ILE A 127 11.71 -15.59 -1.58
C ILE A 127 12.72 -16.50 -0.85
N SER A 128 12.73 -17.80 -1.16
CA SER A 128 13.62 -18.79 -0.53
C SER A 128 14.99 -18.94 -1.20
N GLY A 129 15.38 -18.04 -2.12
CA GLY A 129 16.65 -18.12 -2.86
C GLY A 129 16.80 -19.34 -3.79
N ASN A 130 15.72 -20.09 -4.00
CA ASN A 130 15.73 -21.42 -4.61
C ASN A 130 15.21 -21.40 -6.06
N ILE A 131 15.57 -22.42 -6.84
CA ILE A 131 15.02 -22.64 -8.19
C ILE A 131 13.54 -23.07 -8.05
N PRO A 132 12.59 -22.49 -8.82
CA PRO A 132 11.21 -22.95 -8.80
C PRO A 132 11.09 -24.38 -9.33
N ARG A 133 10.52 -25.30 -8.51
CA ARG A 133 10.18 -26.67 -8.96
C ARG A 133 9.37 -26.63 -10.26
N VAL A 134 9.52 -27.65 -11.11
CA VAL A 134 8.79 -27.76 -12.39
C VAL A 134 7.28 -27.68 -12.16
N HIS A 135 6.59 -26.79 -12.88
CA HIS A 135 5.14 -26.60 -12.78
C HIS A 135 4.58 -25.82 -13.99
N LYS A 136 3.26 -25.97 -14.25
CA LYS A 136 2.49 -25.14 -15.20
C LYS A 136 2.44 -23.69 -14.67
N CYS A 137 3.38 -22.86 -15.09
CA CYS A 137 3.60 -21.53 -14.52
C CYS A 137 2.47 -20.55 -14.86
N ASN A 138 1.99 -19.81 -13.85
CA ASN A 138 0.94 -18.79 -14.04
C ASN A 138 1.49 -17.41 -14.45
N LYS A 139 2.82 -17.20 -14.38
CA LYS A 139 3.48 -15.93 -14.71
C LYS A 139 3.65 -15.79 -16.23
N ASN A 140 2.54 -15.54 -16.94
CA ASN A 140 2.48 -15.44 -18.40
C ASN A 140 2.60 -14.00 -18.94
N PHE A 141 2.99 -13.01 -18.12
CA PHE A 141 3.11 -11.61 -18.54
C PHE A 141 4.25 -10.86 -17.87
N THR A 142 4.93 -10.00 -18.64
CA THR A 142 5.94 -9.04 -18.17
C THR A 142 5.55 -7.61 -18.56
N GLY A 143 5.85 -6.64 -17.69
CA GLY A 143 5.57 -5.21 -17.92
C GLY A 143 4.42 -4.63 -17.08
N SER A 144 3.82 -3.53 -17.55
CA SER A 144 2.85 -2.75 -16.77
C SER A 144 1.41 -3.30 -16.84
N ALA A 145 0.58 -3.03 -15.82
CA ALA A 145 -0.81 -3.48 -15.81
C ALA A 145 -1.64 -2.93 -17.00
N LYS A 146 -1.35 -1.69 -17.46
CA LYS A 146 -1.94 -1.11 -18.67
C LYS A 146 -1.55 -1.86 -19.95
N ALA A 147 -0.38 -2.49 -19.99
CA ALA A 147 0.10 -3.18 -21.18
C ALA A 147 -0.50 -4.57 -21.38
N MET A 148 -1.29 -5.08 -20.42
CA MET A 148 -1.94 -6.39 -20.46
C MET A 148 -3.11 -6.43 -21.45
N GLU A 149 -3.99 -5.42 -21.45
CA GLU A 149 -5.12 -5.30 -22.39
C GLU A 149 -4.65 -5.34 -23.87
N PRO A 150 -3.78 -4.41 -24.35
CA PRO A 150 -3.30 -4.41 -25.73
C PRO A 150 -2.34 -5.57 -26.05
N ASP A 151 -2.10 -6.48 -25.11
CA ASP A 151 -1.39 -7.74 -25.34
C ASP A 151 -2.40 -8.91 -25.50
N MET A 152 -3.36 -9.01 -24.57
CA MET A 152 -4.48 -9.96 -24.64
C MET A 152 -5.33 -9.77 -25.90
N VAL A 153 -5.60 -8.54 -26.32
CA VAL A 153 -6.40 -8.29 -27.54
C VAL A 153 -5.66 -8.74 -28.81
N VAL A 154 -4.33 -8.55 -28.88
CA VAL A 154 -3.51 -9.04 -30.00
C VAL A 154 -3.48 -10.57 -30.03
N ASP A 155 -3.33 -11.20 -28.87
CA ASP A 155 -3.35 -12.65 -28.68
C ASP A 155 -4.69 -13.27 -29.11
N MET A 156 -5.82 -12.73 -28.62
CA MET A 156 -7.16 -13.16 -29.02
C MET A 156 -7.41 -13.01 -30.53
N VAL A 157 -7.05 -11.88 -31.14
CA VAL A 157 -7.28 -11.68 -32.60
C VAL A 157 -6.44 -12.66 -33.42
N LYS A 158 -5.20 -12.97 -33.01
CA LYS A 158 -4.37 -13.97 -33.70
C LYS A 158 -4.97 -15.37 -33.61
N GLU A 159 -5.39 -15.79 -32.42
CA GLU A 159 -6.02 -17.10 -32.24
C GLU A 159 -7.34 -17.19 -33.02
N SER A 160 -8.23 -16.21 -32.90
CA SER A 160 -9.52 -16.22 -33.61
C SER A 160 -9.34 -16.23 -35.13
N ARG A 161 -8.32 -15.54 -35.68
CA ARG A 161 -7.96 -15.67 -37.10
C ARG A 161 -7.42 -17.07 -37.45
N SER A 162 -6.64 -17.71 -36.58
CA SER A 162 -6.20 -19.11 -36.78
C SER A 162 -7.37 -20.13 -36.69
N LYS A 163 -8.44 -19.79 -35.97
CA LYS A 163 -9.74 -20.50 -35.95
C LYS A 163 -10.71 -20.02 -37.06
N GLY A 164 -10.18 -19.39 -38.11
CA GLY A 164 -10.93 -19.00 -39.31
C GLY A 164 -11.94 -17.85 -39.12
N ALA A 165 -11.88 -17.08 -38.03
CA ALA A 165 -12.72 -15.90 -37.83
C ALA A 165 -11.98 -14.63 -38.24
N ASN A 166 -12.37 -14.02 -39.37
CA ASN A 166 -11.70 -12.83 -39.87
C ASN A 166 -12.12 -11.56 -39.12
N ILE A 167 -11.46 -11.27 -38.00
CA ILE A 167 -11.72 -10.06 -37.23
C ILE A 167 -11.18 -8.83 -37.99
N THR A 168 -12.07 -7.94 -38.45
CA THR A 168 -11.69 -6.70 -39.17
C THR A 168 -11.98 -5.43 -38.36
N ALA A 169 -12.93 -5.47 -37.42
CA ALA A 169 -13.31 -4.31 -36.63
C ALA A 169 -13.36 -4.64 -35.13
N ILE A 170 -12.73 -3.77 -34.32
CA ILE A 170 -12.78 -3.84 -32.86
C ILE A 170 -13.53 -2.64 -32.26
N ILE A 171 -14.48 -2.90 -31.38
CA ILE A 171 -15.18 -1.93 -30.54
C ILE A 171 -14.46 -1.86 -29.18
N GLY A 172 -14.12 -0.67 -28.72
CA GLY A 172 -13.53 -0.48 -27.39
C GLY A 172 -13.38 0.97 -26.94
N ASP A 173 -12.71 1.12 -25.80
CA ASP A 173 -12.26 2.39 -25.22
C ASP A 173 -11.43 3.23 -26.20
N GLU A 174 -11.41 4.56 -26.05
CA GLU A 174 -10.63 5.47 -26.91
C GLU A 174 -9.09 5.29 -26.82
N ASP A 175 -8.56 4.53 -25.84
CA ASP A 175 -7.11 4.33 -25.66
C ASP A 175 -6.44 3.82 -26.98
N THR A 176 -5.46 4.56 -27.46
CA THR A 176 -4.85 4.37 -28.79
C THR A 176 -3.89 3.19 -28.86
N THR A 177 -3.40 2.70 -27.71
CA THR A 177 -2.41 1.63 -27.61
C THR A 177 -2.88 0.29 -28.17
N THR A 178 -4.17 -0.02 -28.03
CA THR A 178 -4.75 -1.32 -28.41
C THR A 178 -4.85 -1.45 -29.93
N ILE A 179 -5.38 -0.43 -30.61
CA ILE A 179 -5.41 -0.40 -32.07
C ILE A 179 -4.02 -0.26 -32.71
N ALA A 180 -3.12 0.54 -32.11
CA ALA A 180 -1.76 0.69 -32.61
C ALA A 180 -0.98 -0.65 -32.60
N ARG A 181 -1.14 -1.46 -31.54
CA ARG A 181 -0.53 -2.79 -31.49
C ARG A 181 -1.17 -3.80 -32.44
N LEU A 182 -2.49 -3.78 -32.62
CA LEU A 182 -3.17 -4.63 -33.61
C LEU A 182 -2.65 -4.34 -35.02
N ARG A 183 -2.59 -3.06 -35.41
CA ARG A 183 -2.11 -2.64 -36.74
C ARG A 183 -0.63 -2.97 -36.98
N ALA A 184 0.20 -2.95 -35.93
CA ALA A 184 1.62 -3.28 -36.01
C ALA A 184 1.96 -4.78 -35.86
N LYS A 185 1.08 -5.61 -35.29
CA LYS A 185 1.36 -7.04 -34.99
C LYS A 185 0.44 -8.04 -35.68
N VAL A 186 -0.67 -7.60 -36.27
CA VAL A 186 -1.69 -8.46 -36.89
C VAL A 186 -1.99 -7.98 -38.30
N ASP A 187 -2.57 -6.79 -38.44
CA ASP A 187 -3.15 -6.33 -39.70
C ASP A 187 -3.41 -4.80 -39.66
N PRO A 188 -2.81 -4.01 -40.57
CA PRO A 188 -2.95 -2.55 -40.58
C PRO A 188 -4.37 -2.08 -40.94
N THR A 189 -5.18 -2.91 -41.61
CA THR A 189 -6.53 -2.55 -42.08
C THR A 189 -7.57 -2.51 -40.96
N ILE A 190 -7.29 -3.13 -39.79
CA ILE A 190 -8.27 -3.28 -38.71
C ILE A 190 -8.85 -1.91 -38.31
N VAL A 191 -10.17 -1.82 -38.31
CA VAL A 191 -10.95 -0.63 -37.96
C VAL A 191 -11.18 -0.60 -36.44
N LYS A 192 -11.14 0.60 -35.85
CA LYS A 192 -11.54 0.81 -34.45
C LYS A 192 -12.87 1.55 -34.40
N LEU A 193 -13.91 0.84 -34.02
CA LEU A 193 -15.19 1.42 -33.64
C LEU A 193 -15.13 1.88 -32.18
N SER A 194 -15.83 2.96 -31.85
CA SER A 194 -15.73 3.59 -30.54
C SER A 194 -16.93 3.27 -29.67
N ASP A 195 -16.70 3.01 -28.38
CA ASP A 195 -17.80 2.74 -27.46
C ASP A 195 -18.72 3.98 -27.27
N SER A 196 -20.01 3.71 -27.36
CA SER A 196 -21.08 4.69 -27.20
C SER A 196 -21.02 5.48 -25.89
N ASN A 197 -20.69 4.84 -24.77
CA ASN A 197 -20.64 5.50 -23.46
C ASN A 197 -19.36 6.33 -23.31
N HIS A 198 -18.25 5.88 -23.90
CA HIS A 198 -16.98 6.60 -23.89
C HIS A 198 -17.02 7.87 -24.77
N MET A 199 -17.91 7.92 -25.76
CA MET A 199 -18.25 9.17 -26.48
C MET A 199 -19.26 10.06 -25.72
N LYS A 200 -20.25 9.49 -25.02
CA LYS A 200 -21.28 10.25 -24.26
C LYS A 200 -20.73 10.91 -22.98
N LYS A 201 -19.76 10.28 -22.31
CA LYS A 201 -19.22 10.69 -21.00
C LYS A 201 -18.42 12.02 -21.05
N PRO A 202 -17.53 12.28 -22.04
CA PRO A 202 -16.90 13.59 -22.22
C PRO A 202 -17.87 14.74 -22.45
N ILE A 203 -18.97 14.52 -23.18
CA ILE A 203 -20.02 15.54 -23.41
C ILE A 203 -20.66 15.94 -22.08
N ARG A 204 -21.09 14.95 -21.29
CA ARG A 204 -21.64 15.18 -19.95
C ARG A 204 -20.68 15.97 -19.06
N ASN A 205 -19.39 15.63 -19.07
CA ASN A 205 -18.38 16.35 -18.28
C ASN A 205 -18.24 17.81 -18.73
N ARG A 206 -18.14 18.08 -20.04
CA ARG A 206 -18.07 19.44 -20.59
C ARG A 206 -19.33 20.27 -20.28
N LEU A 207 -20.52 19.66 -20.23
CA LEU A 207 -21.74 20.34 -19.78
C LEU A 207 -21.68 20.72 -18.29
N TYR A 208 -21.08 19.88 -17.44
CA TYR A 208 -20.82 20.25 -16.03
C TYR A 208 -19.70 21.29 -15.86
N GLU A 209 -18.71 21.34 -16.76
CA GLU A 209 -17.72 22.42 -16.80
C GLU A 209 -18.36 23.76 -17.22
N LEU A 210 -19.23 23.74 -18.23
CA LEU A 210 -19.98 24.93 -18.68
C LEU A 210 -20.96 25.45 -17.63
N LYS A 211 -21.53 24.60 -16.77
CA LYS A 211 -22.37 25.01 -15.64
C LYS A 211 -21.67 25.98 -14.68
N ASN A 212 -20.34 25.88 -14.55
CA ASN A 212 -19.57 26.80 -13.70
C ASN A 212 -19.46 28.23 -14.29
N LYS A 213 -19.84 28.40 -15.56
CA LYS A 213 -19.91 29.71 -16.24
C LYS A 213 -21.35 30.17 -16.45
N HIS A 214 -22.25 29.23 -16.75
CA HIS A 214 -23.67 29.47 -17.05
C HIS A 214 -24.55 28.76 -16.02
N SER A 215 -25.03 29.51 -15.02
CA SER A 215 -25.86 28.98 -13.91
C SER A 215 -27.19 28.37 -14.38
N THR A 216 -27.62 28.74 -15.59
CA THR A 216 -28.77 28.20 -16.34
C THR A 216 -28.65 26.70 -16.66
N LEU A 217 -27.43 26.13 -16.73
CA LEU A 217 -27.19 24.69 -16.87
C LEU A 217 -27.43 23.93 -15.55
N SER A 218 -28.68 23.92 -15.08
CA SER A 218 -29.08 23.06 -13.96
C SER A 218 -28.87 21.57 -14.30
N PRO A 219 -28.68 20.67 -13.31
CA PRO A 219 -28.55 19.23 -13.58
C PRO A 219 -29.75 18.63 -14.34
N LYS A 220 -30.95 19.21 -14.19
CA LYS A 220 -32.16 18.83 -14.98
C LYS A 220 -31.99 19.20 -16.46
N VAL A 221 -31.50 20.40 -16.76
CA VAL A 221 -31.19 20.87 -18.13
C VAL A 221 -30.07 20.04 -18.77
N ILE A 222 -28.99 19.74 -18.04
CA ILE A 222 -27.92 18.85 -18.51
C ILE A 222 -28.48 17.45 -18.83
N SER A 223 -29.37 16.94 -17.99
CA SER A 223 -30.02 15.64 -18.21
C SER A 223 -30.96 15.65 -19.42
N TYR A 224 -31.66 16.75 -19.67
CA TYR A 224 -32.48 16.95 -20.87
C TYR A 224 -31.64 16.96 -22.14
N ILE A 225 -30.57 17.77 -22.20
CA ILE A 225 -29.66 17.84 -23.36
C ILE A 225 -29.04 16.48 -23.65
N MET A 226 -28.57 15.75 -22.61
CA MET A 226 -28.05 14.39 -22.77
C MET A 226 -29.11 13.38 -23.23
N LYS A 227 -30.39 13.57 -22.87
CA LYS A 227 -31.50 12.72 -23.34
C LYS A 227 -31.77 12.94 -24.83
N CYS A 228 -31.84 14.20 -25.28
CA CYS A 228 -31.99 14.54 -26.70
C CYS A 228 -30.79 14.04 -27.53
N PHE A 229 -29.55 14.25 -27.06
CA PHE A 229 -28.35 13.72 -27.70
C PHE A 229 -28.38 12.18 -27.84
N ASN A 230 -28.87 11.46 -26.83
CA ASN A 230 -28.96 10.00 -26.90
C ASN A 230 -29.99 9.50 -27.94
N TYR A 231 -31.14 10.18 -28.11
CA TYR A 231 -32.10 9.82 -29.16
C TYR A 231 -31.55 10.13 -30.56
N LEU A 232 -30.93 11.30 -30.73
CA LEU A 232 -30.27 11.72 -31.97
C LEU A 232 -29.29 10.66 -32.48
N ILE A 233 -28.38 10.20 -31.61
CA ILE A 233 -27.38 9.17 -31.96
C ILE A 233 -28.05 7.83 -32.29
N ALA A 234 -29.16 7.48 -31.65
CA ALA A 234 -29.91 6.26 -31.96
C ALA A 234 -30.67 6.36 -33.31
N GLN A 235 -31.26 7.51 -33.62
CA GLN A 235 -31.99 7.78 -34.87
C GLN A 235 -31.08 8.05 -36.07
N GLY A 236 -29.81 8.39 -35.84
CA GLY A 236 -28.80 8.68 -36.87
C GLY A 236 -27.78 7.57 -37.11
N LYS A 237 -27.97 6.35 -36.59
CA LYS A 237 -27.06 5.22 -36.81
C LYS A 237 -26.87 4.96 -38.31
N GLY A 238 -25.62 4.91 -38.77
CA GLY A 238 -25.28 4.77 -40.19
C GLY A 238 -25.60 5.99 -41.07
N GLN A 239 -26.06 7.12 -40.52
CA GLN A 239 -26.48 8.32 -41.27
C GLN A 239 -25.76 9.60 -40.78
N PRO A 240 -24.51 9.85 -41.19
CA PRO A 240 -23.70 10.97 -40.69
C PRO A 240 -24.38 12.35 -40.87
N LYS A 241 -24.93 12.63 -42.05
CA LYS A 241 -25.64 13.90 -42.34
C LYS A 241 -26.80 14.16 -41.38
N LYS A 242 -27.61 13.12 -41.09
CA LYS A 242 -28.71 13.19 -40.12
C LYS A 242 -28.23 13.45 -38.70
N ILE A 243 -27.00 13.06 -38.34
CA ILE A 243 -26.38 13.43 -37.06
C ILE A 243 -25.96 14.91 -37.07
N GLU A 244 -25.39 15.41 -38.16
CA GLU A 244 -24.95 16.81 -38.28
C GLU A 244 -26.12 17.80 -38.20
N GLU A 245 -27.18 17.57 -38.98
CA GLU A 245 -28.42 18.35 -38.99
C GLU A 245 -29.03 18.43 -37.58
N ASN A 246 -29.22 17.27 -36.95
CA ASN A 246 -29.82 17.20 -35.62
C ASN A 246 -28.91 17.74 -34.51
N LEU A 247 -27.57 17.72 -34.66
CA LEU A 247 -26.65 18.34 -33.68
C LEU A 247 -26.67 19.87 -33.78
N ASN A 248 -26.74 20.42 -34.99
CA ASN A 248 -26.99 21.84 -35.20
C ASN A 248 -28.31 22.26 -34.54
N ALA A 249 -29.36 21.48 -34.80
CA ALA A 249 -30.69 21.70 -34.23
C ALA A 249 -30.73 21.57 -32.70
N LEU A 250 -30.00 20.62 -32.11
CA LEU A 250 -29.86 20.48 -30.65
C LEU A 250 -29.17 21.69 -29.98
N SER A 251 -28.37 22.46 -30.73
CA SER A 251 -27.81 23.73 -30.22
C SER A 251 -28.82 24.88 -30.16
N LYS A 252 -29.93 24.78 -30.90
CA LYS A 252 -30.99 25.79 -31.05
C LYS A 252 -32.25 25.47 -30.24
N HIS A 253 -32.72 24.23 -30.35
CA HIS A 253 -33.98 23.73 -29.80
C HIS A 253 -34.21 24.03 -28.31
N PRO A 254 -33.23 23.89 -27.38
CA PRO A 254 -33.44 24.23 -25.97
C PRO A 254 -33.76 25.72 -25.70
N PHE A 255 -33.56 26.59 -26.69
CA PHE A 255 -33.81 28.03 -26.65
C PHE A 255 -35.09 28.44 -27.40
N GLY A 256 -35.87 27.47 -27.90
CA GLY A 256 -37.11 27.73 -28.65
C GLY A 256 -36.90 28.06 -30.13
N ASP A 257 -35.66 28.06 -30.62
CA ASP A 257 -35.37 28.11 -32.05
C ASP A 257 -35.51 26.71 -32.64
N HIS A 258 -36.58 26.51 -33.41
CA HIS A 258 -36.89 25.25 -34.10
C HIS A 258 -36.56 25.27 -35.59
N SER A 259 -35.91 26.33 -36.10
CA SER A 259 -35.63 26.54 -37.55
C SER A 259 -34.79 25.46 -38.24
N SER A 260 -34.12 24.60 -37.47
CA SER A 260 -33.32 23.47 -37.99
C SER A 260 -33.79 22.10 -37.47
N CYS A 261 -34.95 22.05 -36.81
CA CYS A 261 -35.51 20.81 -36.28
C CYS A 261 -36.31 20.05 -37.36
N SER A 262 -36.47 18.73 -37.21
CA SER A 262 -37.35 17.91 -38.05
C SER A 262 -38.45 17.24 -37.23
N THR A 263 -39.53 16.85 -37.90
CA THR A 263 -40.72 16.19 -37.33
C THR A 263 -40.39 14.88 -36.62
N ASP A 264 -39.40 14.12 -37.11
CA ASP A 264 -38.88 12.86 -36.53
C ASP A 264 -38.54 12.91 -35.03
N TRP A 265 -38.19 14.10 -34.52
CA TRP A 265 -37.72 14.24 -33.13
C TRP A 265 -38.29 15.48 -32.41
N CYS A 266 -38.64 16.54 -33.14
CA CYS A 266 -39.16 17.77 -32.56
C CYS A 266 -40.69 17.83 -32.63
N ARG A 267 -41.35 17.31 -31.59
CA ARG A 267 -42.83 17.33 -31.46
C ARG A 267 -43.44 18.74 -31.46
N PHE A 268 -42.65 19.78 -31.17
CA PHE A 268 -43.09 21.18 -31.21
C PHE A 268 -43.46 21.66 -32.63
N ILE A 269 -42.96 20.99 -33.68
CA ILE A 269 -43.36 21.26 -35.08
C ILE A 269 -44.78 20.75 -35.35
N ALA A 270 -45.16 19.61 -34.75
CA ALA A 270 -46.48 19.01 -34.92
C ALA A 270 -47.53 19.61 -33.97
N ASP A 271 -47.11 20.07 -32.78
CA ASP A 271 -47.96 20.74 -31.80
C ASP A 271 -47.16 21.84 -31.06
N PRO A 272 -47.29 23.12 -31.47
CA PRO A 272 -46.65 24.26 -30.83
C PRO A 272 -47.14 24.56 -29.39
N SER A 273 -48.15 23.87 -28.87
CA SER A 273 -48.62 24.05 -27.49
C SER A 273 -47.80 23.27 -26.45
N ILE A 274 -46.94 22.34 -26.89
CA ILE A 274 -46.19 21.42 -26.01
C ILE A 274 -45.16 22.17 -25.15
N LYS A 275 -45.43 22.20 -23.83
CA LYS A 275 -44.51 22.72 -22.81
C LYS A 275 -43.31 21.78 -22.55
N TYR A 276 -42.14 22.36 -22.30
CA TYR A 276 -40.89 21.62 -22.09
C TYR A 276 -40.86 20.89 -20.74
N LYS A 277 -41.29 19.62 -20.69
CA LYS A 277 -41.38 18.77 -19.47
C LYS A 277 -40.09 18.63 -18.63
N SER A 278 -38.93 19.15 -19.07
CA SER A 278 -37.66 19.06 -18.33
C SER A 278 -36.83 20.36 -18.30
N LEU A 279 -37.35 21.46 -18.85
CA LEU A 279 -36.75 22.79 -18.69
C LEU A 279 -37.44 23.58 -17.56
N PRO A 280 -36.78 24.60 -16.96
CA PRO A 280 -37.38 25.42 -15.92
C PRO A 280 -38.72 26.03 -16.36
N TYR A 281 -39.76 25.88 -15.52
CA TYR A 281 -41.11 26.41 -15.75
C TYR A 281 -41.78 25.99 -17.07
N GLY A 282 -41.27 24.94 -17.74
CA GLY A 282 -41.77 24.51 -19.05
C GLY A 282 -41.41 25.44 -20.21
N LYS A 283 -40.55 26.45 -20.00
CA LYS A 283 -40.18 27.49 -20.97
C LYS A 283 -38.82 27.23 -21.64
N PRO A 284 -38.58 27.74 -22.86
CA PRO A 284 -37.26 27.71 -23.49
C PRO A 284 -36.23 28.57 -22.73
N LEU A 285 -34.97 28.17 -22.80
CA LEU A 285 -33.83 28.90 -22.24
C LEU A 285 -33.63 30.24 -22.97
N GLN A 286 -33.27 31.30 -22.24
CA GLN A 286 -33.09 32.66 -22.79
C GLN A 286 -31.61 33.08 -22.91
N ASP A 287 -30.70 32.15 -22.60
CA ASP A 287 -29.28 32.43 -22.39
C ASP A 287 -28.47 32.33 -23.70
N LYS A 288 -28.38 33.44 -24.43
CA LYS A 288 -27.64 33.53 -25.70
C LYS A 288 -26.13 33.21 -25.55
N ALA A 289 -25.54 33.42 -24.37
CA ALA A 289 -24.14 33.11 -24.10
C ALA A 289 -23.93 31.60 -23.93
N LEU A 290 -24.85 30.92 -23.24
CA LEU A 290 -24.93 29.47 -23.20
C LEU A 290 -25.20 28.88 -24.60
N GLN A 291 -26.12 29.46 -25.39
CA GLN A 291 -26.42 28.99 -26.74
C GLN A 291 -25.14 28.93 -27.60
N LYS A 292 -24.41 30.06 -27.69
CA LYS A 292 -23.11 30.13 -28.40
C LYS A 292 -22.09 29.13 -27.85
N SER A 293 -22.11 28.87 -26.55
CA SER A 293 -21.24 27.87 -25.90
C SER A 293 -21.61 26.42 -26.27
N LEU A 294 -22.90 26.12 -26.42
CA LEU A 294 -23.39 24.80 -26.85
C LEU A 294 -23.16 24.55 -28.33
N THR A 295 -23.38 25.54 -29.21
CA THR A 295 -23.00 25.43 -30.64
C THR A 295 -21.50 25.17 -30.78
N THR A 296 -20.66 25.91 -30.04
CA THR A 296 -19.19 25.70 -30.01
C THR A 296 -18.79 24.32 -29.48
N LEU A 297 -19.57 23.75 -28.55
CA LEU A 297 -19.39 22.38 -28.06
C LEU A 297 -19.75 21.35 -29.14
N PHE A 298 -20.94 21.47 -29.74
CA PHE A 298 -21.46 20.49 -30.71
C PHE A 298 -20.76 20.54 -32.07
N GLN A 299 -20.21 21.68 -32.50
CA GLN A 299 -19.42 21.78 -33.74
C GLN A 299 -18.28 20.75 -33.80
N LYS A 300 -17.65 20.46 -32.66
CA LYS A 300 -16.56 19.46 -32.55
C LYS A 300 -17.04 18.02 -32.71
N TYR A 301 -18.34 17.78 -32.54
CA TYR A 301 -18.99 16.48 -32.73
C TYR A 301 -19.63 16.36 -34.12
N ILE A 302 -20.12 17.47 -34.69
CA ILE A 302 -20.51 17.60 -36.11
C ILE A 302 -19.33 17.22 -37.03
N LEU A 303 -18.13 17.77 -36.76
CA LEU A 303 -16.88 17.40 -37.45
C LEU A 303 -16.42 15.95 -37.24
N ASN A 304 -17.17 15.13 -36.49
CA ASN A 304 -16.92 13.70 -36.25
C ASN A 304 -18.21 12.87 -36.44
N SER A 305 -19.13 13.34 -37.28
CA SER A 305 -20.44 12.74 -37.55
C SER A 305 -20.37 11.28 -37.98
N GLU A 306 -19.44 10.95 -38.87
CA GLU A 306 -19.16 9.58 -39.34
C GLU A 306 -18.81 8.63 -38.18
N LYS A 307 -17.92 9.07 -37.29
CA LYS A 307 -17.54 8.32 -36.08
C LYS A 307 -18.72 8.17 -35.10
N LEU A 308 -19.67 9.11 -35.10
CA LEU A 308 -20.89 9.07 -34.28
C LEU A 308 -22.01 8.21 -34.89
N ALA A 309 -22.05 8.06 -36.21
CA ALA A 309 -22.98 7.18 -36.91
C ALA A 309 -22.63 5.69 -36.71
N ASN A 310 -21.33 5.40 -36.59
CA ASN A 310 -20.75 4.06 -36.55
C ASN A 310 -20.21 3.69 -35.14
N LEU A 311 -20.98 4.00 -34.09
CA LEU A 311 -20.63 3.67 -32.70
C LEU A 311 -20.97 2.21 -32.34
N GLY A 312 -20.08 1.61 -31.57
CA GLY A 312 -20.28 0.30 -30.95
C GLY A 312 -20.75 0.39 -29.49
N SER A 313 -20.75 -0.75 -28.81
CA SER A 313 -21.07 -0.88 -27.38
C SER A 313 -20.21 -1.97 -26.72
N THR A 314 -19.51 -1.64 -25.63
CA THR A 314 -18.82 -2.63 -24.77
C THR A 314 -19.70 -3.12 -23.60
N GLN A 315 -21.01 -2.81 -23.60
CA GLN A 315 -21.92 -3.18 -22.51
C GLN A 315 -21.99 -4.70 -22.25
N SER A 316 -21.81 -5.53 -23.28
CA SER A 316 -21.73 -6.98 -23.13
C SER A 316 -20.48 -7.41 -22.37
N ASN A 317 -19.35 -6.73 -22.55
CA ASN A 317 -18.12 -6.96 -21.79
C ASN A 317 -18.23 -6.40 -20.37
N GLU A 318 -18.85 -5.23 -20.16
CA GLU A 318 -19.18 -4.74 -18.81
C GLU A 318 -20.05 -5.74 -18.03
N SER A 319 -21.04 -6.34 -18.70
CA SER A 319 -21.89 -7.41 -18.17
C SER A 319 -21.05 -8.64 -17.79
N PHE A 320 -20.18 -9.09 -18.69
CA PHE A 320 -19.28 -10.21 -18.45
C PHE A 320 -18.29 -9.95 -17.30
N ASN A 321 -17.69 -8.76 -17.25
CA ASN A 321 -16.73 -8.35 -16.22
C ASN A 321 -17.40 -8.20 -14.83
N LYS A 322 -18.72 -8.02 -14.77
CA LYS A 322 -19.53 -8.16 -13.53
C LYS A 322 -19.69 -9.63 -13.13
N SER A 323 -19.96 -10.54 -14.08
CA SER A 323 -20.02 -11.99 -13.82
C SER A 323 -18.68 -12.57 -13.36
N VAL A 324 -17.56 -12.17 -13.98
CA VAL A 324 -16.21 -12.53 -13.49
C VAL A 324 -15.97 -11.97 -12.09
N ALA A 325 -16.41 -10.74 -11.79
CA ALA A 325 -16.24 -10.16 -10.46
C ALA A 325 -17.09 -10.84 -9.36
N ALA A 326 -18.10 -11.63 -9.73
CA ALA A 326 -18.80 -12.52 -8.80
C ALA A 326 -18.01 -13.81 -8.56
N LYS A 327 -17.51 -14.46 -9.62
CA LYS A 327 -16.73 -15.72 -9.58
C LYS A 327 -15.30 -15.56 -9.04
N ALA A 328 -14.72 -14.37 -9.21
CA ALA A 328 -13.45 -13.94 -8.67
C ALA A 328 -13.60 -12.56 -7.99
N PRO A 329 -14.07 -12.51 -6.72
CA PRO A 329 -14.24 -11.26 -5.98
C PRO A 329 -12.95 -10.44 -5.83
N LYS A 330 -13.02 -9.15 -6.19
CA LYS A 330 -11.90 -8.18 -6.20
C LYS A 330 -11.32 -7.80 -4.82
N ASN A 331 -11.73 -8.48 -3.75
CA ASN A 331 -11.16 -8.40 -2.41
C ASN A 331 -10.25 -9.61 -2.09
N ARG A 332 -10.02 -10.52 -3.05
CA ARG A 332 -9.19 -11.72 -2.90
C ARG A 332 -8.22 -11.88 -4.06
N PHE A 333 -7.08 -12.52 -3.79
CA PHE A 333 -6.05 -12.77 -4.80
C PHE A 333 -6.04 -14.22 -5.30
N TYR A 334 -6.85 -14.49 -6.33
CA TYR A 334 -6.86 -15.76 -7.08
C TYR A 334 -5.71 -15.91 -8.09
N GLY A 335 -4.93 -14.84 -8.33
CA GLY A 335 -3.93 -14.77 -9.40
C GLY A 335 -2.60 -15.47 -9.12
N GLY A 336 -2.46 -16.14 -7.97
CA GLY A 336 -1.26 -16.93 -7.62
C GLY A 336 -1.28 -18.35 -8.19
N SER A 337 -2.47 -18.91 -8.41
CA SER A 337 -2.72 -20.23 -8.99
C SER A 337 -3.55 -20.11 -10.28
N ARG A 338 -3.89 -21.24 -10.92
CA ARG A 338 -4.79 -21.24 -12.09
C ARG A 338 -6.26 -20.99 -11.71
N SER A 339 -6.58 -20.90 -10.41
CA SER A 339 -7.90 -20.52 -9.84
C SER A 339 -8.52 -19.31 -10.54
N LEU A 340 -7.73 -18.27 -10.87
CA LEU A 340 -8.21 -17.11 -11.63
C LEU A 340 -8.65 -17.47 -13.07
N ALA A 341 -7.92 -18.33 -13.77
CA ALA A 341 -8.27 -18.74 -15.14
C ALA A 341 -9.61 -19.49 -15.14
N TYR A 342 -9.74 -20.49 -14.27
CA TYR A 342 -10.95 -21.28 -14.09
C TYR A 342 -12.18 -20.43 -13.73
N ARG A 343 -12.01 -19.40 -12.89
CA ARG A 343 -13.09 -18.45 -12.53
C ARG A 343 -13.48 -17.51 -13.68
N VAL A 344 -12.56 -17.19 -14.59
CA VAL A 344 -12.88 -16.46 -15.83
C VAL A 344 -13.58 -17.39 -16.83
N ALA A 345 -13.06 -18.61 -17.03
CA ALA A 345 -13.66 -19.64 -17.89
C ALA A 345 -15.10 -20.00 -17.46
N ALA A 346 -15.36 -20.12 -16.14
CA ALA A 346 -16.70 -20.32 -15.60
C ALA A 346 -17.66 -19.16 -15.93
N ALA A 347 -17.16 -17.92 -16.02
CA ALA A 347 -17.96 -16.77 -16.45
C ALA A 347 -18.18 -16.76 -17.98
N VAL A 348 -17.24 -17.28 -18.77
CA VAL A 348 -17.37 -17.48 -20.23
C VAL A 348 -18.47 -18.49 -20.51
N ALA A 349 -18.35 -19.68 -19.92
CA ALA A 349 -19.34 -20.74 -20.03
C ALA A 349 -20.73 -20.25 -19.57
N GLN A 350 -20.85 -19.57 -18.42
CA GLN A 350 -22.12 -18.99 -17.97
C GLN A 350 -22.69 -17.91 -18.92
N LYS A 351 -21.84 -17.06 -19.52
CA LYS A 351 -22.29 -16.05 -20.51
C LYS A 351 -22.77 -16.71 -21.81
N ASN A 352 -22.17 -17.84 -22.18
CA ASN A 352 -22.42 -18.58 -23.41
C ASN A 352 -23.62 -19.54 -23.30
N THR A 353 -23.62 -20.51 -22.39
CA THR A 353 -24.69 -21.52 -22.23
C THR A 353 -25.67 -21.26 -21.07
N GLY A 354 -25.47 -20.17 -20.31
CA GLY A 354 -26.29 -19.87 -19.12
C GLY A 354 -25.90 -20.73 -17.92
N HIS A 355 -26.79 -20.87 -16.92
CA HIS A 355 -26.51 -21.69 -15.74
C HIS A 355 -26.38 -23.20 -16.05
N ARG A 356 -26.84 -23.64 -17.23
CA ARG A 356 -26.66 -25.01 -17.74
C ARG A 356 -25.21 -25.47 -17.71
N TYR A 357 -24.24 -24.56 -17.88
CA TYR A 357 -22.81 -24.89 -17.84
C TYR A 357 -22.40 -25.70 -16.59
N THR A 358 -23.07 -25.49 -15.45
CA THR A 358 -22.80 -26.26 -14.22
C THR A 358 -23.23 -27.72 -14.34
N VAL A 359 -24.28 -28.02 -15.10
CA VAL A 359 -24.70 -29.38 -15.44
C VAL A 359 -23.74 -29.99 -16.45
N ASP A 360 -23.40 -29.26 -17.51
CA ASP A 360 -22.49 -29.73 -18.57
C ASP A 360 -21.08 -30.07 -17.99
N VAL A 361 -20.57 -29.26 -17.05
CA VAL A 361 -19.35 -29.54 -16.28
C VAL A 361 -19.53 -30.72 -15.32
N ASN A 362 -20.63 -30.80 -14.56
CA ASN A 362 -20.86 -31.92 -13.63
C ASN A 362 -20.89 -33.28 -14.34
N VAL A 363 -21.58 -33.38 -15.48
CA VAL A 363 -21.60 -34.60 -16.31
C VAL A 363 -20.19 -34.92 -16.81
N SER A 364 -19.46 -33.93 -17.31
CA SER A 364 -18.10 -34.10 -17.81
C SER A 364 -17.12 -34.55 -16.71
N VAL A 365 -17.26 -34.04 -15.48
CA VAL A 365 -16.45 -34.46 -14.31
C VAL A 365 -16.78 -35.89 -13.89
N ASP A 366 -18.06 -36.28 -13.84
CA ASP A 366 -18.45 -37.65 -13.47
C ASP A 366 -17.88 -38.67 -14.48
N CYS A 367 -18.01 -38.41 -15.78
CA CYS A 367 -17.41 -39.25 -16.83
C CYS A 367 -15.87 -39.34 -16.72
N HIS A 368 -15.20 -38.26 -16.29
CA HIS A 368 -13.75 -38.24 -16.14
C HIS A 368 -13.26 -39.13 -14.98
N GLN A 369 -14.08 -39.31 -13.93
CA GLN A 369 -13.77 -40.15 -12.77
C GLN A 369 -13.91 -41.65 -13.09
N ASP A 370 -14.85 -42.04 -13.96
CA ASP A 370 -14.97 -43.43 -14.43
C ASP A 370 -13.83 -43.85 -15.37
N PHE A 371 -13.31 -42.94 -16.20
CA PHE A 371 -12.16 -43.24 -17.06
C PHE A 371 -10.89 -43.49 -16.24
N THR A 372 -10.61 -42.65 -15.24
CA THR A 372 -9.44 -42.80 -14.35
C THR A 372 -9.52 -44.02 -13.42
N ARG A 373 -10.69 -44.63 -13.25
CA ARG A 373 -10.85 -45.87 -12.46
C ARG A 373 -10.51 -47.14 -13.22
N ARG A 374 -10.47 -47.12 -14.55
CA ARG A 374 -10.18 -48.31 -15.39
C ARG A 374 -8.70 -48.48 -15.72
N ASN A 375 -7.95 -47.37 -15.76
CA ASN A 375 -6.54 -47.36 -16.16
C ASN A 375 -5.63 -47.06 -14.95
N LEU A 376 -5.41 -48.08 -14.11
CA LEU A 376 -4.37 -48.07 -13.07
C LEU A 376 -3.37 -49.20 -13.33
N GLN A 377 -2.29 -48.86 -14.03
CA GLN A 377 -1.00 -49.56 -13.94
C GLN A 377 0.11 -48.51 -13.65
N PRO A 378 1.21 -48.91 -13.01
CA PRO A 378 2.23 -47.98 -12.51
C PRO A 378 3.29 -47.60 -13.56
N GLU A 379 4.18 -46.69 -13.15
CA GLU A 379 5.40 -46.25 -13.87
C GLU A 379 5.12 -45.34 -15.10
N GLU A 380 6.05 -44.54 -15.63
CA GLU A 380 7.50 -44.44 -15.42
C GLU A 380 8.00 -43.01 -15.08
N THR A 381 9.26 -42.92 -14.65
CA THR A 381 10.00 -41.66 -14.49
C THR A 381 10.62 -41.18 -15.81
N TYR A 382 10.43 -39.91 -16.20
CA TYR A 382 11.03 -39.35 -17.42
C TYR A 382 12.09 -38.27 -17.15
N ARG A 383 13.34 -38.52 -17.61
CA ARG A 383 14.41 -37.52 -17.77
C ARG A 383 14.31 -36.85 -19.14
N PRO A 384 14.78 -35.60 -19.24
CA PRO A 384 15.58 -35.17 -20.40
C PRO A 384 17.04 -34.88 -20.00
N GLU A 385 17.96 -35.03 -20.95
CA GLU A 385 19.41 -34.84 -20.77
C GLU A 385 19.93 -33.62 -21.57
N ASN A 386 21.16 -33.18 -21.25
CA ASN A 386 22.24 -32.61 -22.09
C ASN A 386 21.89 -32.02 -23.49
N GLU A 387 22.45 -30.92 -24.01
CA GLU A 387 23.52 -29.97 -23.63
C GLU A 387 23.51 -28.80 -24.70
N LYS A 388 24.43 -27.85 -24.93
CA LYS A 388 25.78 -27.45 -24.43
C LYS A 388 25.85 -25.87 -24.42
N PRO A 389 26.95 -25.07 -24.57
CA PRO A 389 27.06 -23.78 -23.83
C PRO A 389 27.40 -22.50 -24.64
N ASN A 390 27.51 -21.39 -23.88
CA ASN A 390 28.29 -20.16 -24.14
C ASN A 390 27.94 -19.25 -25.33
N GLN A 391 27.61 -17.99 -24.99
CA GLN A 391 28.52 -16.89 -25.31
C GLN A 391 28.48 -15.79 -24.23
N SER A 392 29.64 -15.25 -23.90
CA SER A 392 29.85 -14.24 -22.87
C SER A 392 29.92 -12.83 -23.47
N SER A 393 29.28 -11.84 -22.85
CA SER A 393 29.63 -10.43 -23.04
C SER A 393 29.78 -9.70 -21.71
N SER A 394 31.02 -9.28 -21.51
CA SER A 394 31.57 -8.41 -20.48
C SER A 394 30.65 -7.27 -19.98
N THR A 395 30.53 -7.20 -18.66
CA THR A 395 30.63 -5.99 -17.82
C THR A 395 30.16 -4.65 -18.41
N PHE A 396 29.10 -4.11 -17.82
CA PHE A 396 29.08 -2.68 -17.46
C PHE A 396 28.56 -2.54 -16.03
N GLU A 397 29.47 -2.61 -15.04
CA GLU A 397 29.16 -2.05 -13.73
C GLU A 397 28.97 -0.54 -13.89
N VAL A 398 27.87 0.00 -13.35
CA VAL A 398 27.79 1.41 -13.00
C VAL A 398 27.61 1.45 -11.50
N ARG A 399 28.75 1.56 -10.79
CA ARG A 399 28.78 1.81 -9.35
C ARG A 399 28.39 3.25 -9.07
N GLU A 400 28.00 3.44 -7.81
CA GLU A 400 27.79 4.73 -7.14
C GLU A 400 26.66 5.62 -7.70
N GLY A 401 25.92 6.38 -6.87
CA GLY A 401 25.96 6.43 -5.41
C GLY A 401 26.17 7.86 -4.91
N VAL A 402 25.06 8.58 -4.69
CA VAL A 402 25.09 9.80 -3.87
C VAL A 402 25.25 9.36 -2.40
N CYS A 403 26.48 9.03 -2.03
CA CYS A 403 26.88 8.82 -0.65
C CYS A 403 26.85 10.18 0.06
N TYR A 404 26.12 10.27 1.17
CA TYR A 404 26.08 11.47 2.00
C TYR A 404 27.33 11.48 2.91
N GLN A 405 28.50 11.75 2.32
CA GLN A 405 29.80 11.64 2.99
C GLN A 405 30.02 12.67 4.12
N SER A 406 29.17 13.69 4.22
CA SER A 406 29.25 14.79 5.18
C SER A 406 28.06 14.82 6.16
N ASN A 407 27.82 13.70 6.85
CA ASN A 407 26.94 13.64 8.01
C ASN A 407 27.54 14.51 9.14
N THR A 408 26.93 15.66 9.42
CA THR A 408 27.35 16.55 10.51
C THR A 408 26.36 16.44 11.65
N MET A 409 26.79 15.91 12.80
CA MET A 409 25.99 15.95 14.03
C MET A 409 26.07 17.38 14.63
N ILE A 410 24.99 17.86 15.25
CA ILE A 410 24.93 19.12 16.00
C ILE A 410 24.12 18.95 17.29
N ASP A 411 24.45 19.72 18.31
CA ASP A 411 23.61 20.02 19.48
C ASP A 411 23.83 21.47 19.96
N THR A 412 22.86 22.05 20.67
CA THR A 412 22.92 23.43 21.19
C THR A 412 22.39 23.58 22.62
N ALA A 413 23.27 23.97 23.56
CA ALA A 413 22.89 24.27 24.94
C ALA A 413 22.23 25.66 25.06
N THR A 414 21.21 25.81 25.93
CA THR A 414 20.43 27.06 26.08
C THR A 414 19.87 27.29 27.49
N GLU A 415 19.46 28.53 27.79
CA GLU A 415 19.14 29.06 29.14
C GLU A 415 17.73 28.70 29.73
N ASP A 416 17.07 27.63 29.27
CA ASP A 416 15.75 27.02 29.69
C ASP A 416 14.60 27.09 28.64
N SER A 417 14.77 27.72 27.48
CA SER A 417 13.66 27.89 26.50
C SER A 417 14.07 27.91 25.02
N ARG A 418 13.09 27.66 24.13
CA ARG A 418 13.23 27.78 22.66
C ARG A 418 13.35 29.22 22.14
N THR A 419 13.56 30.18 23.04
CA THR A 419 13.71 31.62 22.77
C THR A 419 14.93 32.21 23.50
N SER A 420 15.73 31.37 24.14
CA SER A 420 16.94 31.77 24.89
C SER A 420 18.14 31.94 23.97
N HIS A 421 19.26 32.41 24.51
CA HIS A 421 20.55 32.41 23.84
C HIS A 421 21.14 31.00 23.76
N ILE A 422 22.02 30.79 22.78
CA ILE A 422 22.89 29.62 22.72
C ILE A 422 24.05 29.87 23.69
N THR A 423 24.33 28.94 24.60
CA THR A 423 25.45 29.00 25.55
C THR A 423 26.61 28.09 25.15
N GLN A 424 26.33 27.05 24.37
CA GLN A 424 27.33 26.22 23.69
C GLN A 424 26.78 25.75 22.33
N ILE A 425 27.62 25.76 21.30
CA ILE A 425 27.34 25.11 20.02
C ILE A 425 28.42 24.05 19.76
N SER A 426 27.99 22.82 19.50
CA SER A 426 28.87 21.69 19.23
C SER A 426 28.46 20.99 17.94
N ALA A 427 29.45 20.51 17.18
CA ALA A 427 29.25 19.78 15.94
C ALA A 427 30.38 18.78 15.67
N ARG A 428 30.06 17.68 14.96
CA ARG A 428 31.02 16.63 14.60
C ARG A 428 30.78 16.07 13.20
N ARG A 429 31.85 15.91 12.42
CA ARG A 429 31.89 15.29 11.10
C ARG A 429 33.07 14.30 11.04
N GLY A 430 32.78 13.02 11.22
CA GLY A 430 33.81 11.98 11.22
C GLY A 430 34.74 12.07 12.44
N LEU A 431 36.01 12.40 12.18
CA LEU A 431 37.01 12.70 13.21
C LEU A 431 37.13 14.20 13.52
N GLU A 432 36.57 15.09 12.70
CA GLU A 432 36.57 16.53 12.99
C GLU A 432 35.48 16.88 13.99
N THR A 433 35.84 17.57 15.08
CA THR A 433 34.91 18.23 16.00
C THR A 433 35.02 19.75 15.90
N PHE A 434 33.98 20.43 16.37
CA PHE A 434 33.92 21.85 16.62
C PHE A 434 33.05 22.05 17.87
N SER A 435 33.59 22.64 18.93
CA SER A 435 32.77 23.16 20.03
C SER A 435 33.21 24.58 20.38
N LYS A 436 32.22 25.43 20.69
CA LYS A 436 32.42 26.78 21.21
C LYS A 436 31.36 27.11 22.25
N TYR A 437 31.82 27.50 23.43
CA TYR A 437 30.99 28.24 24.37
C TYR A 437 30.71 29.65 23.83
N ILE A 438 29.50 30.14 24.08
CA ILE A 438 29.02 31.43 23.60
C ILE A 438 28.61 32.27 24.81
N LEU A 439 29.06 33.52 24.83
CA LEU A 439 28.68 34.50 25.85
C LEU A 439 27.18 34.82 25.72
N PRO A 440 26.34 34.54 26.74
CA PRO A 440 24.94 34.91 26.71
C PRO A 440 24.78 36.42 26.83
N ALA A 441 23.68 36.97 26.30
CA ALA A 441 23.38 38.40 26.41
C ALA A 441 22.69 38.77 27.75
N ARG A 442 22.56 37.81 28.67
CA ARG A 442 21.86 37.88 29.97
C ARG A 442 22.48 36.87 30.94
N GLU A 443 22.10 36.96 32.20
CA GLU A 443 22.41 35.92 33.20
C GLU A 443 21.64 34.62 32.89
N ILE A 444 22.31 33.48 33.09
CA ILE A 444 21.73 32.15 32.91
C ILE A 444 20.75 31.88 34.06
N THR A 445 19.57 31.33 33.76
CA THR A 445 18.58 31.03 34.80
C THR A 445 19.10 29.94 35.75
N PRO A 446 18.80 29.97 37.07
CA PRO A 446 19.29 28.96 38.01
C PRO A 446 18.98 27.52 37.60
N LYS A 447 17.81 27.31 36.98
CA LYS A 447 17.35 26.02 36.46
C LYS A 447 18.09 25.54 35.20
N ALA A 448 18.63 26.45 34.39
CA ALA A 448 19.51 26.07 33.28
C ALA A 448 20.96 25.87 33.75
N ALA A 449 21.40 26.60 34.77
CA ALA A 449 22.67 26.35 35.44
C ALA A 449 22.69 24.96 36.11
N GLU A 450 21.59 24.58 36.77
CA GLU A 450 21.38 23.23 37.33
C GLU A 450 21.49 22.12 36.27
N VAL A 451 20.93 22.34 35.06
CA VAL A 451 20.90 21.33 33.99
C VAL A 451 22.19 21.27 33.16
N THR A 452 22.87 22.40 32.93
CA THR A 452 24.03 22.49 32.02
C THR A 452 25.38 22.70 32.73
N GLY A 453 25.36 22.90 34.05
CA GLY A 453 26.54 23.29 34.83
C GLY A 453 27.08 24.70 34.52
N LEU A 454 26.42 25.47 33.63
CA LEU A 454 26.90 26.77 33.16
C LEU A 454 26.36 27.95 33.99
N THR A 455 27.25 28.81 34.47
CA THR A 455 26.90 30.10 35.08
C THR A 455 27.59 31.27 34.37
N PHE A 456 26.96 32.44 34.36
CA PHE A 456 27.51 33.66 33.76
C PHE A 456 27.58 34.75 34.83
N GLN A 457 28.79 35.20 35.14
CA GLN A 457 29.06 36.17 36.21
C GLN A 457 30.23 37.08 35.82
N ASN A 458 30.16 38.37 36.14
CA ASN A 458 31.23 39.35 35.89
C ASN A 458 31.75 39.35 34.44
N GLY A 459 30.87 39.16 33.46
CA GLY A 459 31.21 39.10 32.03
C GLY A 459 31.89 37.79 31.57
N SER A 460 32.12 36.84 32.48
CA SER A 460 32.75 35.55 32.21
C SER A 460 31.76 34.40 32.31
N LEU A 461 31.96 33.37 31.49
CA LEU A 461 31.19 32.12 31.55
C LEU A 461 32.00 31.06 32.32
N TYR A 462 31.32 30.31 33.18
CA TYR A 462 31.91 29.23 33.97
C TYR A 462 31.14 27.94 33.73
N LEU A 463 31.84 26.80 33.70
CA LEU A 463 31.28 25.45 33.72
C LEU A 463 31.74 24.77 35.02
N LEU A 464 30.81 24.38 35.88
CA LEU A 464 31.10 23.78 37.19
C LEU A 464 32.16 24.59 37.96
N ASP A 465 31.88 25.90 38.10
CA ASP A 465 32.70 26.95 38.73
C ASP A 465 34.10 27.19 38.11
N LYS A 466 34.42 26.57 36.97
CA LYS A 466 35.66 26.81 36.22
C LYS A 466 35.41 27.71 35.02
N ILE A 467 36.16 28.80 34.90
CA ILE A 467 36.04 29.73 33.76
C ILE A 467 36.33 29.02 32.43
N VAL A 468 35.46 29.22 31.44
CA VAL A 468 35.59 28.63 30.09
C VAL A 468 35.77 29.71 29.01
N PRO A 469 36.61 29.47 27.99
CA PRO A 469 36.83 30.43 26.91
C PRO A 469 35.61 30.51 25.98
N ALA A 470 34.75 31.50 26.22
CA ALA A 470 33.53 31.75 25.46
C ALA A 470 33.70 32.92 24.47
N VAL A 471 33.06 32.81 23.31
CA VAL A 471 33.11 33.79 22.21
C VAL A 471 31.79 34.56 22.05
N GLY A 472 31.80 35.66 21.30
CA GLY A 472 30.57 36.35 20.93
C GLY A 472 29.69 35.50 20.03
N VAL A 473 28.35 35.56 20.16
CA VAL A 473 27.42 34.70 19.40
C VAL A 473 27.61 34.76 17.88
N LYS A 474 27.97 35.93 17.32
CA LYS A 474 28.27 36.07 15.89
C LYS A 474 29.56 35.33 15.50
N GLU A 475 30.60 35.41 16.32
CA GLU A 475 31.88 34.72 16.11
C GLU A 475 31.71 33.20 16.18
N GLY A 476 30.98 32.69 17.18
CA GLY A 476 30.66 31.27 17.31
C GLY A 476 29.87 30.73 16.10
N LEU A 477 28.88 31.49 15.61
CA LEU A 477 28.12 31.13 14.41
C LEU A 477 28.96 31.21 13.13
N THR A 478 29.82 32.22 12.95
CA THR A 478 30.75 32.29 11.81
C THR A 478 31.74 31.12 11.84
N GLY A 479 32.31 30.78 13.00
CA GLY A 479 33.17 29.60 13.17
C GLY A 479 32.45 28.29 12.80
N PHE A 480 31.18 28.14 13.18
CA PHE A 480 30.38 26.98 12.78
C PHE A 480 30.09 26.94 11.26
N ILE A 481 29.82 28.10 10.64
CA ILE A 481 29.65 28.18 9.18
C ILE A 481 30.95 27.77 8.47
N SER A 482 32.11 28.23 8.93
CA SER A 482 33.39 27.83 8.33
C SER A 482 33.80 26.39 8.64
N PHE A 483 33.30 25.77 9.70
CA PHE A 483 33.39 24.31 9.90
C PHE A 483 32.57 23.53 8.83
N LEU A 484 31.38 24.04 8.47
CA LEU A 484 30.56 23.48 7.39
C LEU A 484 31.19 23.72 6.00
N GLU A 485 31.83 24.88 5.77
CA GLU A 485 32.49 25.22 4.48
C GLU A 485 33.56 24.21 4.04
N LYS A 486 34.22 23.55 4.99
CA LYS A 486 35.22 22.49 4.73
C LYS A 486 34.67 21.28 3.95
N SER A 487 33.35 21.10 3.82
CA SER A 487 32.79 20.08 2.91
C SER A 487 31.57 20.58 2.15
N THR A 488 31.35 20.04 0.95
CA THR A 488 30.12 20.30 0.18
C THR A 488 28.96 19.44 0.68
N ASN A 489 27.73 19.85 0.36
CA ASN A 489 26.51 19.05 0.55
C ASN A 489 26.16 18.64 2.01
N ASN A 490 26.61 19.40 3.02
CA ASN A 490 26.37 19.11 4.44
C ASN A 490 24.90 18.79 4.76
N VAL A 491 24.67 17.70 5.50
CA VAL A 491 23.37 17.39 6.11
C VAL A 491 23.56 17.35 7.63
N ILE A 492 22.71 18.11 8.33
CA ILE A 492 22.80 18.28 9.78
C ILE A 492 21.88 17.30 10.50
N PHE A 493 22.44 16.47 11.36
CA PHE A 493 21.74 15.50 12.19
C PHE A 493 21.69 16.02 13.64
N GLY A 494 20.54 15.88 14.30
CA GLY A 494 20.41 16.23 15.71
C GLY A 494 19.19 15.56 16.33
N HIS A 495 19.17 15.41 17.64
CA HIS A 495 18.13 14.68 18.34
C HIS A 495 16.95 15.60 18.68
N ASN A 496 15.75 15.30 18.17
CA ASN A 496 14.57 16.17 18.28
C ASN A 496 14.73 17.55 17.57
N ILE A 497 15.74 17.69 16.71
CA ILE A 497 16.29 18.96 16.17
C ILE A 497 15.26 19.94 15.61
N TYR A 498 14.19 19.46 14.96
CA TYR A 498 13.14 20.32 14.40
C TYR A 498 12.31 21.07 15.47
N ASN A 499 12.34 20.60 16.72
CA ASN A 499 11.57 21.16 17.83
C ASN A 499 12.41 22.05 18.76
N TYR A 500 13.74 21.90 18.78
CA TYR A 500 14.64 22.54 19.74
C TYR A 500 15.71 23.39 19.04
N ASP A 501 16.77 22.75 18.53
CA ASP A 501 17.96 23.42 17.99
C ASP A 501 17.67 24.29 16.78
N CYS A 502 16.93 23.77 15.79
CA CYS A 502 16.60 24.53 14.59
C CYS A 502 15.89 25.86 14.93
N PRO A 503 14.80 25.88 15.73
CA PRO A 503 14.23 27.12 16.24
C PRO A 503 15.22 28.12 16.86
N VAL A 504 16.20 27.65 17.64
CA VAL A 504 17.18 28.52 18.33
C VAL A 504 18.28 28.99 17.38
N LEU A 505 18.92 28.07 16.66
CA LEU A 505 19.95 28.33 15.65
C LEU A 505 19.47 29.29 14.57
N TYR A 506 18.29 29.06 13.97
CA TYR A 506 17.74 30.00 12.99
C TYR A 506 17.43 31.37 13.60
N ASN A 507 17.05 31.47 14.88
CA ASN A 507 16.84 32.76 15.53
C ASN A 507 18.16 33.51 15.77
N ALA A 508 19.22 32.80 16.18
CA ALA A 508 20.54 33.38 16.38
C ALA A 508 21.17 33.85 15.04
N LEU A 509 21.07 33.04 13.98
CA LEU A 509 21.53 33.38 12.62
C LEU A 509 20.78 34.59 12.03
N ASP A 510 19.46 34.65 12.20
CA ASP A 510 18.60 35.78 11.75
C ASP A 510 18.99 37.08 12.46
N ASN A 511 19.21 37.02 13.78
CA ASN A 511 19.66 38.18 14.56
C ASN A 511 21.11 38.61 14.23
N CYS A 512 21.98 37.68 13.83
CA CYS A 512 23.36 37.97 13.41
C CYS A 512 23.49 38.35 11.91
N SER A 513 22.40 38.27 11.14
CA SER A 513 22.37 38.40 9.68
C SER A 513 23.26 37.39 8.92
N LEU A 514 23.43 36.18 9.47
CA LEU A 514 24.22 35.07 8.91
C LEU A 514 23.36 33.98 8.22
N LEU A 515 22.07 34.26 7.95
CA LEU A 515 21.14 33.29 7.38
C LEU A 515 21.53 32.83 5.98
N ASP A 516 21.77 33.77 5.05
CA ASP A 516 22.02 33.43 3.65
C ASP A 516 23.36 32.68 3.51
N ASP A 517 24.36 33.05 4.31
CA ASP A 517 25.65 32.34 4.41
C ASP A 517 25.45 30.89 4.85
N PHE A 518 24.77 30.66 5.99
CA PHE A 518 24.47 29.33 6.50
C PHE A 518 23.65 28.49 5.51
N GLN A 519 22.60 29.08 4.93
CA GLN A 519 21.73 28.43 3.94
C GLN A 519 22.49 28.03 2.65
N SER A 520 23.60 28.69 2.32
CA SER A 520 24.44 28.31 1.19
C SER A 520 25.27 27.04 1.43
N LYS A 521 25.54 26.66 2.69
CA LYS A 521 26.45 25.52 3.01
C LYS A 521 25.71 24.19 3.25
N ILE A 522 24.40 24.20 3.46
CA ILE A 522 23.63 23.02 3.90
C ILE A 522 22.54 22.59 2.92
N VAL A 523 22.30 21.27 2.83
CA VAL A 523 21.25 20.67 1.97
C VAL A 523 19.97 20.43 2.77
N GLY A 524 20.10 20.10 4.06
CA GLY A 524 18.99 19.84 4.95
C GLY A 524 19.37 19.18 6.25
N PHE A 525 18.37 18.61 6.89
CA PHE A 525 18.41 18.17 8.29
C PHE A 525 17.81 16.77 8.47
N VAL A 526 18.22 16.08 9.53
CA VAL A 526 17.68 14.80 9.99
C VAL A 526 17.42 14.87 11.50
N ASP A 527 16.19 14.53 11.90
CA ASP A 527 15.77 14.43 13.30
C ASP A 527 15.92 12.99 13.77
N THR A 528 16.95 12.73 14.59
CA THR A 528 17.34 11.37 14.98
C THR A 528 16.32 10.74 15.94
N LEU A 529 15.58 11.53 16.72
CA LEU A 529 14.45 11.04 17.53
C LEU A 529 13.35 10.42 16.63
N LYS A 530 13.15 10.95 15.42
CA LYS A 530 12.23 10.35 14.44
C LYS A 530 12.83 9.16 13.69
N LEU A 531 14.16 9.15 13.51
CA LEU A 531 14.90 8.05 12.91
C LEU A 531 14.86 6.80 13.80
N PHE A 532 15.26 6.92 15.06
CA PHE A 532 15.24 5.79 16.01
C PHE A 532 13.82 5.27 16.28
N LYS A 533 12.80 6.14 16.34
CA LYS A 533 11.37 5.72 16.41
C LYS A 533 10.85 4.97 15.18
N LEU A 534 11.55 5.05 14.06
CA LEU A 534 11.19 4.40 12.80
C LEU A 534 11.94 3.07 12.62
N SER A 535 13.24 3.05 12.94
CA SER A 535 14.09 1.86 12.81
C SER A 535 14.01 0.92 14.03
N PHE A 536 13.72 1.45 15.23
CA PHE A 536 13.57 0.69 16.48
C PHE A 536 12.25 1.02 17.18
N PRO A 537 11.10 0.52 16.69
CA PRO A 537 9.81 0.78 17.31
C PRO A 537 9.67 0.09 18.69
N ASN A 538 8.76 0.62 19.51
CA ASN A 538 8.36 0.10 20.83
C ASN A 538 9.41 0.11 21.96
N LEU A 539 10.51 0.87 21.84
CA LEU A 539 11.38 1.16 22.99
C LEU A 539 10.65 1.98 24.07
N GLY A 540 10.95 1.72 25.35
CA GLY A 540 10.30 2.36 26.49
C GLY A 540 10.68 3.85 26.69
N SER A 541 11.87 4.25 26.23
CA SER A 541 12.26 5.66 26.10
C SER A 541 13.01 5.87 24.78
N TYR A 542 13.00 7.12 24.31
CA TYR A 542 13.77 7.57 23.16
C TYR A 542 14.59 8.83 23.45
N SER A 543 14.78 9.21 24.73
CA SER A 543 15.78 10.22 25.09
C SER A 543 17.17 9.74 24.67
N GLN A 544 18.03 10.63 24.17
CA GLN A 544 19.35 10.28 23.64
C GLN A 544 20.18 9.40 24.59
N CYS A 545 20.32 9.79 25.87
CA CYS A 545 20.99 8.99 26.90
C CYS A 545 20.43 7.55 26.99
N LYS A 546 19.11 7.36 27.11
CA LYS A 546 18.52 6.01 27.13
C LYS A 546 18.58 5.24 25.82
N LEU A 547 18.73 5.89 24.66
CA LEU A 547 19.04 5.19 23.41
C LEU A 547 20.50 4.71 23.37
N CYS A 548 21.44 5.51 23.87
CA CYS A 548 22.85 5.11 24.01
C CYS A 548 23.01 3.92 24.97
N ASP A 549 22.42 4.03 26.16
CA ASP A 549 22.31 2.97 27.18
C ASP A 549 21.67 1.68 26.59
N THR A 550 20.49 1.77 25.98
CA THR A 550 19.75 0.59 25.51
C THR A 550 20.35 -0.07 24.25
N LEU A 551 20.98 0.69 23.34
CA LEU A 551 21.38 0.19 22.03
C LEU A 551 22.89 -0.01 21.85
N ILE A 552 23.75 0.78 22.50
CA ILE A 552 25.22 0.71 22.44
C ILE A 552 25.89 0.55 23.81
N ASN A 553 25.11 0.34 24.89
CA ASN A 553 25.59 0.21 26.27
C ASN A 553 26.50 1.38 26.71
N LEU A 554 26.16 2.60 26.28
CA LEU A 554 26.93 3.81 26.55
C LEU A 554 26.18 4.76 27.50
N SER A 555 26.70 4.89 28.72
CA SER A 555 26.44 6.04 29.60
C SER A 555 27.45 7.15 29.32
N TYR A 556 27.02 8.41 29.41
CA TYR A 556 27.83 9.62 29.24
C TYR A 556 27.13 10.78 29.96
N ASP A 557 27.85 11.90 30.12
CA ASP A 557 27.29 13.12 30.71
C ASP A 557 26.42 13.85 29.69
N ALA A 558 25.11 13.62 29.76
CA ALA A 558 24.14 14.34 28.95
C ALA A 558 23.99 15.78 29.48
N HIS A 559 23.68 16.72 28.58
CA HIS A 559 23.62 18.18 28.80
C HIS A 559 24.94 18.95 28.58
N ASN A 560 26.06 18.28 28.26
CA ASN A 560 27.17 18.92 27.54
C ASN A 560 27.00 18.69 26.04
N ALA A 561 26.88 19.76 25.26
CA ALA A 561 26.59 19.66 23.82
C ALA A 561 27.71 18.94 23.03
N GLU A 562 28.96 18.94 23.50
CA GLU A 562 30.03 18.16 22.84
C GLU A 562 29.88 16.65 23.10
N ASP A 563 29.56 16.24 24.33
CA ASP A 563 29.36 14.83 24.67
C ASP A 563 28.06 14.26 24.08
N ASP A 564 26.97 15.03 24.07
CA ASP A 564 25.73 14.70 23.35
C ASP A 564 25.98 14.51 21.85
N VAL A 565 26.80 15.36 21.20
CA VAL A 565 27.20 15.21 19.79
C VAL A 565 28.07 13.97 19.57
N ASN A 566 29.01 13.68 20.47
CA ASN A 566 29.89 12.52 20.40
C ASN A 566 29.11 11.21 20.58
N ALA A 567 28.21 11.15 21.55
CA ALA A 567 27.32 10.03 21.80
C ALA A 567 26.35 9.80 20.63
N LEU A 568 25.75 10.86 20.08
CA LEU A 568 24.87 10.76 18.92
C LEU A 568 25.60 10.26 17.66
N PHE A 569 26.82 10.75 17.42
CA PHE A 569 27.65 10.31 16.30
C PHE A 569 27.91 8.80 16.37
N ARG A 570 28.29 8.28 17.54
CA ARG A 570 28.43 6.84 17.79
C ARG A 570 27.11 6.09 17.58
N LEU A 571 26.04 6.52 18.24
CA LEU A 571 24.74 5.85 18.21
C LEU A 571 24.16 5.74 16.78
N VAL A 572 24.36 6.75 15.93
CA VAL A 572 23.93 6.69 14.52
C VAL A 572 24.81 5.72 13.72
N ASN A 573 26.14 5.79 13.85
CA ASN A 573 27.05 4.95 13.06
C ASN A 573 27.04 3.47 13.49
N GLU A 574 26.79 3.17 14.76
CA GLU A 574 26.76 1.80 15.29
C GLU A 574 25.39 1.09 15.09
N LYS A 575 24.34 1.81 14.67
CA LYS A 575 22.96 1.28 14.63
C LYS A 575 22.09 1.68 13.42
N ILE A 576 22.54 2.57 12.52
CA ILE A 576 21.76 3.03 11.35
C ILE A 576 22.48 2.73 10.04
N ASP A 577 22.46 1.45 9.64
CA ASP A 577 22.90 1.02 8.30
C ASP A 577 21.86 1.38 7.21
N ASN A 578 20.59 1.51 7.59
CA ASN A 578 19.49 1.66 6.64
C ASN A 578 19.29 3.10 6.15
N PHE A 579 20.01 3.44 5.07
CA PHE A 579 19.83 4.68 4.30
C PHE A 579 18.37 4.99 3.92
N THR A 580 17.51 3.97 3.78
CA THR A 580 16.09 4.15 3.46
C THR A 580 15.31 4.86 4.57
N ASP A 581 15.71 4.72 5.84
CA ASP A 581 15.03 5.35 6.97
C ASP A 581 15.45 6.80 7.15
N VAL A 582 16.74 7.09 7.00
CA VAL A 582 17.28 8.46 6.91
C VAL A 582 16.54 9.27 5.84
N GLN A 583 16.34 8.67 4.66
CA GLN A 583 15.58 9.29 3.56
C GLN A 583 14.09 9.54 3.85
N LYS A 584 13.47 8.85 4.81
CA LYS A 584 12.06 9.06 5.21
C LYS A 584 11.92 10.24 6.20
N VAL A 585 12.92 10.49 7.03
CA VAL A 585 12.89 11.53 8.09
C VAL A 585 13.60 12.84 7.71
N PHE A 586 14.45 12.80 6.67
CA PHE A 586 15.12 13.98 6.12
C PHE A 586 14.15 15.10 5.73
N GLN A 587 14.54 16.34 6.00
CA GLN A 587 13.89 17.55 5.49
C GLN A 587 14.95 18.46 4.85
N SER A 588 14.69 18.96 3.64
CA SER A 588 15.56 19.97 3.05
C SER A 588 15.55 21.26 3.88
N GLU A 589 16.66 22.00 3.87
CA GLU A 589 16.85 23.28 4.57
C GLU A 589 15.59 24.16 4.45
N LEU A 590 15.16 24.41 3.22
CA LEU A 590 14.03 25.26 2.86
C LEU A 590 12.69 24.82 3.49
N SER A 591 12.56 23.55 3.87
CA SER A 591 11.41 23.00 4.61
C SER A 591 11.47 23.36 6.10
N VAL A 592 12.66 23.34 6.69
CA VAL A 592 12.91 23.67 8.11
C VAL A 592 12.85 25.17 8.32
N PHE A 593 13.52 25.96 7.48
CA PHE A 593 13.43 27.43 7.50
C PHE A 593 11.99 27.91 7.33
N TYR A 594 11.22 27.33 6.40
CA TYR A 594 9.79 27.64 6.26
C TYR A 594 9.00 27.44 7.57
N ASN A 595 9.34 26.41 8.37
CA ASN A 595 8.69 26.15 9.65
C ASN A 595 9.15 27.14 10.75
N TYR A 596 10.44 27.47 10.82
CA TYR A 596 10.97 28.54 11.70
C TYR A 596 10.27 29.88 11.43
N VAL A 597 10.27 30.31 10.17
CA VAL A 597 9.61 31.53 9.67
C VAL A 597 8.13 31.52 10.08
N SER A 598 7.41 30.42 9.82
CA SER A 598 6.00 30.23 10.22
C SER A 598 5.76 30.30 11.73
N LEU A 599 6.69 29.84 12.56
CA LEU A 599 6.62 29.93 14.02
C LEU A 599 6.88 31.36 14.52
N LYS A 600 7.90 32.07 13.99
CA LYS A 600 8.21 33.46 14.36
C LYS A 600 7.02 34.39 14.12
N GLN A 601 6.32 34.24 12.99
CA GLN A 601 5.07 34.98 12.74
C GLN A 601 3.88 34.54 13.61
N MET A 602 3.78 33.24 13.92
CA MET A 602 2.74 32.75 14.86
C MET A 602 2.90 33.43 16.21
N ASN A 603 4.11 33.41 16.78
CA ASN A 603 4.40 33.99 18.09
C ASN A 603 4.17 35.52 18.10
N LYS A 604 4.44 36.23 16.99
CA LYS A 604 4.11 37.66 16.83
C LYS A 604 2.60 37.94 16.78
N ASN A 605 1.80 37.05 16.20
CA ASN A 605 0.37 37.31 15.97
C ASN A 605 -0.57 36.75 17.06
N VAL A 606 -0.24 35.64 17.71
CA VAL A 606 -1.07 35.01 18.75
C VAL A 606 -1.45 35.96 19.90
N PRO A 607 -0.56 36.84 20.42
CA PRO A 607 -0.92 37.79 21.48
C PRO A 607 -2.13 38.67 21.13
N SER A 608 -2.27 39.09 19.86
CA SER A 608 -3.44 39.88 19.42
C SER A 608 -4.76 39.09 19.48
N LEU A 609 -4.69 37.75 19.45
CA LEU A 609 -5.83 36.84 19.52
C LEU A 609 -6.09 36.35 20.95
N LYS A 610 -5.32 36.80 21.96
CA LYS A 610 -5.42 36.31 23.34
C LYS A 610 -6.83 36.49 23.91
N GLN A 611 -7.44 37.66 23.74
CA GLN A 611 -8.81 37.90 24.19
C GLN A 611 -9.79 36.85 23.62
N MET A 612 -9.70 36.50 22.33
CA MET A 612 -10.56 35.47 21.72
C MET A 612 -10.28 34.03 22.20
N LEU A 613 -9.12 33.78 22.82
CA LEU A 613 -8.77 32.52 23.47
C LEU A 613 -9.30 32.47 24.90
N ASP A 614 -9.14 33.57 25.65
CA ASP A 614 -9.61 33.72 27.03
C ASP A 614 -11.15 33.70 27.07
N ASP A 615 -11.81 34.41 26.14
CA ASP A 615 -13.27 34.39 25.88
C ASP A 615 -13.77 33.04 25.29
N LYS A 616 -12.86 32.08 25.02
CA LYS A 616 -13.12 30.76 24.40
C LYS A 616 -13.78 30.79 23.00
N VAL A 617 -13.89 31.95 22.36
CA VAL A 617 -14.44 32.15 21.01
C VAL A 617 -13.65 31.36 19.95
N VAL A 618 -12.35 31.15 20.15
CA VAL A 618 -11.52 30.26 19.31
C VAL A 618 -10.66 29.33 20.17
N THR A 619 -10.38 28.12 19.67
CA THR A 619 -9.44 27.21 20.35
C THR A 619 -7.98 27.65 20.16
N LYS A 620 -7.09 27.23 21.07
CA LYS A 620 -5.61 27.39 20.93
C LYS A 620 -5.09 26.86 19.58
N ARG A 621 -5.69 25.79 19.04
CA ARG A 621 -5.38 25.25 17.70
C ARG A 621 -5.85 26.18 16.58
N THR A 622 -7.04 26.76 16.71
CA THR A 622 -7.62 27.70 15.75
C THR A 622 -6.83 29.00 15.70
N ALA A 623 -6.54 29.63 16.85
CA ALA A 623 -5.73 30.85 16.92
C ALA A 623 -4.32 30.65 16.33
N ASN A 624 -3.67 29.53 16.63
CA ASN A 624 -2.37 29.18 16.03
C ASN A 624 -2.44 29.03 14.51
N CYS A 625 -3.55 28.53 13.94
CA CYS A 625 -3.75 28.46 12.49
C CYS A 625 -3.97 29.84 11.86
N ILE A 626 -4.73 30.73 12.50
CA ILE A 626 -4.95 32.12 12.08
C ILE A 626 -3.60 32.86 12.07
N ALA A 627 -2.89 32.82 13.20
CA ALA A 627 -1.61 33.49 13.41
C ALA A 627 -0.52 33.01 12.43
N ARG A 628 -0.39 31.68 12.21
CA ARG A 628 0.53 31.11 11.21
C ARG A 628 0.24 31.53 9.76
N SER A 629 -1.00 31.95 9.47
CA SER A 629 -1.40 32.45 8.15
C SER A 629 -1.07 33.93 7.94
N GLY A 630 -0.39 34.59 8.90
CA GLY A 630 -0.09 36.03 8.85
C GLY A 630 -1.23 36.91 9.38
N LEU A 631 -2.38 36.34 9.72
CA LEU A 631 -3.54 37.07 10.24
C LEU A 631 -3.39 37.37 11.74
N ASN A 632 -3.97 38.49 12.16
CA ASN A 632 -4.02 38.98 13.54
C ASN A 632 -5.42 39.61 13.80
N LEU A 633 -5.71 40.06 15.03
CA LEU A 633 -7.05 40.60 15.33
C LEU A 633 -7.43 41.81 14.48
N SER A 634 -6.50 42.72 14.17
CA SER A 634 -6.76 43.86 13.28
C SER A 634 -7.12 43.45 11.85
N HIS A 635 -6.48 42.41 11.30
CA HIS A 635 -6.83 41.88 9.97
C HIS A 635 -8.24 41.27 9.96
N LEU A 636 -8.66 40.59 11.04
CA LEU A 636 -10.02 40.07 11.17
C LEU A 636 -11.05 41.21 11.33
N ARG A 637 -10.77 42.20 12.19
CA ARG A 637 -11.64 43.39 12.35
C ARG A 637 -11.83 44.14 11.03
N LEU A 638 -10.76 44.33 10.24
CA LEU A 638 -10.81 44.97 8.92
C LEU A 638 -11.58 44.15 7.86
N ALA A 639 -11.53 42.82 7.93
CA ALA A 639 -12.32 41.96 7.07
C ALA A 639 -13.82 42.03 7.41
N TYR A 640 -14.14 42.07 8.70
CA TYR A 640 -15.51 42.24 9.19
C TYR A 640 -16.07 43.63 8.88
N SER A 641 -15.28 44.70 8.99
CA SER A 641 -15.74 46.05 8.64
C SER A 641 -15.95 46.26 7.13
N ARG A 642 -15.34 45.42 6.28
CA ARG A 642 -15.49 45.49 4.81
C ARG A 642 -16.66 44.67 4.26
N ASN A 643 -16.92 43.48 4.80
CA ASN A 643 -17.97 42.58 4.28
C ASN A 643 -18.64 41.73 5.38
N GLY A 644 -18.70 42.21 6.62
CA GLY A 644 -19.38 41.57 7.75
C GLY A 644 -18.95 40.12 8.00
N ARG A 645 -19.93 39.26 8.31
CA ARG A 645 -19.72 37.82 8.51
C ARG A 645 -19.19 37.12 7.26
N THR A 646 -19.55 37.60 6.06
CA THR A 646 -19.06 37.09 4.78
C THR A 646 -17.56 37.36 4.60
N GLY A 647 -17.06 38.56 4.90
CA GLY A 647 -15.63 38.87 4.81
C GLY A 647 -14.73 37.98 5.68
N ILE A 648 -15.21 37.60 6.88
CA ILE A 648 -14.55 36.60 7.74
C ILE A 648 -14.61 35.21 7.11
N LYS A 649 -15.78 34.82 6.58
CA LYS A 649 -15.97 33.52 5.92
C LYS A 649 -15.08 33.36 4.68
N ASP A 650 -14.96 34.39 3.87
CA ASP A 650 -14.19 34.38 2.62
C ASP A 650 -12.70 34.15 2.89
N ILE A 651 -12.14 34.81 3.92
CA ILE A 651 -10.75 34.62 4.39
C ILE A 651 -10.48 33.19 4.87
N PHE A 652 -11.48 32.49 5.41
CA PHE A 652 -11.34 31.10 5.87
C PHE A 652 -11.76 30.04 4.84
N SER A 653 -12.34 30.44 3.71
CA SER A 653 -12.92 29.52 2.70
C SER A 653 -12.07 29.33 1.44
N GLU A 654 -11.01 30.12 1.23
CA GLU A 654 -10.20 30.06 -0.01
C GLU A 654 -9.30 28.80 -0.07
N PRO A 655 -9.44 27.91 -1.08
CA PRO A 655 -8.72 26.63 -1.14
C PRO A 655 -7.27 26.78 -1.66
N CYS A 656 -6.33 27.03 -0.76
CA CYS A 656 -4.89 27.15 -1.09
C CYS A 656 -4.09 25.87 -0.76
N GLY A 657 -4.22 24.83 -1.58
CA GLY A 657 -3.53 23.55 -1.36
C GLY A 657 -3.98 22.90 -0.04
N SER A 658 -3.05 22.68 0.89
CA SER A 658 -3.37 22.09 2.20
C SER A 658 -3.50 23.07 3.37
N LYS A 659 -3.03 24.34 3.25
CA LYS A 659 -3.20 25.42 4.26
C LYS A 659 -3.15 26.82 3.62
N ALA A 660 -4.08 27.68 4.06
CA ALA A 660 -4.46 28.99 3.53
C ALA A 660 -3.34 30.01 3.19
N ARG A 661 -3.72 31.02 2.39
CA ARG A 661 -3.02 32.30 2.15
C ARG A 661 -3.96 33.46 2.55
N VAL A 662 -3.44 34.68 2.65
CA VAL A 662 -4.26 35.90 2.84
C VAL A 662 -4.82 36.36 1.50
N ASN A 663 -6.10 36.77 1.50
CA ASN A 663 -6.89 37.00 0.30
C ASN A 663 -6.60 38.37 -0.38
N VAL A 664 -6.27 38.33 -1.68
CA VAL A 664 -6.04 39.51 -2.53
C VAL A 664 -7.34 40.20 -2.95
N SER A 665 -8.43 39.47 -3.23
CA SER A 665 -9.72 40.04 -3.60
C SER A 665 -10.44 40.73 -2.43
N SER A 666 -10.08 40.42 -1.18
CA SER A 666 -10.48 41.20 0.00
C SER A 666 -9.74 42.54 0.15
N GLY A 667 -8.81 42.88 -0.77
CA GLY A 667 -8.00 44.09 -0.71
C GLY A 667 -7.07 44.14 0.51
N LEU A 668 -6.70 42.99 1.07
CA LEU A 668 -5.76 42.90 2.19
C LEU A 668 -4.35 42.75 1.64
N SER A 669 -3.47 43.70 1.97
CA SER A 669 -2.03 43.53 1.72
C SER A 669 -1.56 42.24 2.39
N PRO A 670 -0.86 41.33 1.70
CA PRO A 670 -0.29 40.14 2.32
C PRO A 670 0.80 40.46 3.37
N GLY A 671 1.19 41.73 3.50
CA GLY A 671 2.40 42.14 4.21
C GLY A 671 3.67 41.82 3.42
N LEU A 672 4.82 42.18 3.99
CA LEU A 672 6.14 41.81 3.45
C LEU A 672 6.38 40.30 3.60
N TYR A 673 6.01 39.77 4.77
CA TYR A 673 6.28 38.42 5.22
C TYR A 673 5.54 37.34 4.42
N THR A 674 4.24 37.49 4.15
CA THR A 674 3.48 36.47 3.37
C THR A 674 3.93 36.44 1.91
N ARG A 675 4.48 37.55 1.39
CA ARG A 675 5.17 37.56 0.09
C ARG A 675 6.47 36.74 0.13
N LYS A 676 7.32 36.88 1.16
CA LYS A 676 8.51 36.01 1.34
C LYS A 676 8.10 34.51 1.44
N LEU A 677 7.07 34.18 2.23
CA LEU A 677 6.51 32.81 2.30
C LEU A 677 5.98 32.28 0.95
N ALA A 678 5.35 33.13 0.15
CA ALA A 678 4.84 32.74 -1.17
C ALA A 678 5.98 32.29 -2.07
N THR A 679 7.01 33.13 -2.22
CA THR A 679 8.20 32.84 -3.02
C THR A 679 8.91 31.56 -2.57
N LEU A 680 9.08 31.34 -1.26
CA LEU A 680 9.72 30.14 -0.71
C LEU A 680 8.92 28.86 -1.03
N ARG A 681 7.58 28.88 -0.91
CA ARG A 681 6.70 27.76 -1.31
C ARG A 681 6.82 27.48 -2.82
N ASP A 682 6.85 28.52 -3.64
CA ASP A 682 6.89 28.39 -5.10
C ASP A 682 8.27 27.90 -5.59
N ILE A 683 9.37 28.29 -4.93
CA ILE A 683 10.71 27.71 -5.12
C ILE A 683 10.71 26.22 -4.72
N GLN A 684 10.15 25.86 -3.57
CA GLN A 684 10.11 24.46 -3.12
C GLN A 684 9.24 23.59 -4.04
N ALA A 685 8.18 24.15 -4.64
CA ALA A 685 7.38 23.50 -5.66
C ALA A 685 8.15 23.31 -6.98
N ARG A 686 8.90 24.33 -7.44
CA ARG A 686 9.80 24.23 -8.61
C ARG A 686 10.88 23.16 -8.40
N LYS A 687 11.62 23.18 -7.28
CA LYS A 687 12.64 22.15 -6.95
C LYS A 687 12.02 20.75 -6.94
N ARG A 688 10.87 20.56 -6.27
CA ARG A 688 10.15 19.26 -6.27
C ARG A 688 9.69 18.82 -7.66
N LYS A 689 9.23 19.74 -8.52
CA LYS A 689 8.82 19.44 -9.90
C LYS A 689 10.01 19.07 -10.79
N ALA A 690 11.14 19.78 -10.68
CA ALA A 690 12.37 19.50 -11.41
C ALA A 690 12.92 18.11 -11.06
N VAL A 691 13.12 17.82 -9.77
CA VAL A 691 13.55 16.48 -9.30
C VAL A 691 12.59 15.41 -9.81
N ALA A 692 11.27 15.61 -9.73
CA ALA A 692 10.26 14.65 -10.19
C ALA A 692 10.24 14.36 -11.70
N ILE A 693 10.96 15.14 -12.52
CA ILE A 693 11.13 14.98 -13.98
C ILE A 693 12.41 14.20 -14.33
N THR A 694 13.41 14.16 -13.45
CA THR A 694 14.67 13.42 -13.68
C THR A 694 14.46 11.93 -13.98
N THR A 695 15.37 11.33 -14.74
CA THR A 695 15.35 9.89 -15.07
C THR A 695 15.47 9.04 -13.80
N GLU A 696 16.36 9.41 -12.88
CA GLU A 696 16.51 8.75 -11.58
C GLU A 696 15.23 8.79 -10.75
N ALA A 697 14.56 9.95 -10.62
CA ALA A 697 13.31 10.03 -9.87
C ALA A 697 12.16 9.27 -10.54
N LYS A 698 12.19 9.10 -11.87
CA LYS A 698 11.27 8.20 -12.60
C LYS A 698 11.57 6.73 -12.29
N LEU A 699 12.84 6.32 -12.41
CA LEU A 699 13.30 4.95 -12.10
C LEU A 699 13.05 4.58 -10.63
N ARG A 700 13.43 5.44 -9.68
CA ARG A 700 13.16 5.29 -8.24
C ARG A 700 11.66 5.28 -7.93
N ARG A 701 10.82 6.02 -8.69
CA ARG A 701 9.35 5.93 -8.58
C ARG A 701 8.80 4.61 -9.11
N ILE A 702 9.44 4.00 -10.12
CA ILE A 702 9.12 2.65 -10.61
C ILE A 702 9.57 1.60 -9.59
N ALA A 703 10.79 1.69 -9.05
CA ALA A 703 11.33 0.80 -8.03
C ALA A 703 10.52 0.85 -6.72
N LEU A 704 10.21 2.06 -6.21
CA LEU A 704 9.32 2.23 -5.05
C LEU A 704 7.90 1.72 -5.31
N LYS A 705 7.43 1.71 -6.56
CA LYS A 705 6.16 1.09 -6.94
C LYS A 705 6.26 -0.44 -6.99
N ALA A 706 7.39 -1.00 -7.43
CA ALA A 706 7.64 -2.44 -7.38
C ALA A 706 7.75 -2.95 -5.93
N SER A 707 8.52 -2.27 -5.09
CA SER A 707 8.62 -2.55 -3.64
C SER A 707 7.28 -2.40 -2.93
N ARG A 708 6.49 -1.35 -3.24
CA ARG A 708 5.10 -1.22 -2.74
C ARG A 708 4.15 -2.29 -3.28
N ASN A 709 4.45 -2.93 -4.41
CA ASN A 709 3.68 -4.07 -4.90
C ASN A 709 4.06 -5.36 -4.16
N GLN A 710 5.34 -5.57 -3.82
CA GLN A 710 5.75 -6.63 -2.89
C GLN A 710 5.04 -6.43 -1.53
N SER A 711 5.13 -5.23 -0.95
CA SER A 711 4.46 -4.86 0.31
C SER A 711 2.93 -4.93 0.22
N SER A 712 2.33 -4.62 -0.92
CA SER A 712 0.89 -4.78 -1.15
C SER A 712 0.49 -6.25 -1.19
N SER A 713 1.34 -7.10 -1.76
CA SER A 713 1.06 -8.52 -1.91
C SER A 713 1.05 -9.29 -0.58
N THR A 714 1.57 -8.71 0.51
CA THR A 714 1.45 -9.24 1.88
C THR A 714 0.22 -8.74 2.63
N PHE A 715 -0.52 -7.75 2.11
CA PHE A 715 -1.76 -7.25 2.69
C PHE A 715 -3.04 -7.61 1.90
N GLU A 716 -2.91 -8.15 0.68
CA GLU A 716 -4.04 -8.74 -0.03
C GLU A 716 -4.35 -10.13 0.54
N VAL A 717 -5.63 -10.41 0.83
CA VAL A 717 -6.08 -11.73 1.32
C VAL A 717 -5.87 -12.75 0.21
N ARG A 718 -4.79 -13.53 0.33
CA ARG A 718 -4.43 -14.61 -0.58
C ARG A 718 -5.26 -15.86 -0.25
N GLU A 719 -5.65 -16.60 -1.29
CA GLU A 719 -6.02 -18.01 -1.15
C GLU A 719 -4.75 -18.80 -0.74
N GLY A 720 -4.80 -19.64 0.28
CA GLY A 720 -3.65 -20.37 0.84
C GLY A 720 -2.94 -19.72 2.04
N VAL A 721 -3.66 -19.13 3.00
CA VAL A 721 -3.09 -18.67 4.30
C VAL A 721 -3.86 -19.23 5.51
N CYS A 722 -4.22 -20.52 5.45
CA CYS A 722 -4.42 -21.33 6.64
C CYS A 722 -3.17 -22.19 6.83
N TYR A 723 -2.42 -21.98 7.91
CA TYR A 723 -1.37 -22.91 8.32
C TYR A 723 -2.05 -24.15 8.91
N GLN A 724 -2.06 -25.27 8.18
CA GLN A 724 -2.50 -26.56 8.70
C GLN A 724 -1.32 -27.29 9.36
N SER A 725 -0.98 -26.86 10.57
CA SER A 725 -0.01 -27.51 11.44
C SER A 725 -0.15 -26.94 12.85
N ASN A 726 -1.20 -27.34 13.56
CA ASN A 726 -1.39 -27.02 14.98
C ASN A 726 -0.44 -27.88 15.82
N THR A 727 0.87 -27.60 15.74
CA THR A 727 1.87 -28.22 16.61
C THR A 727 2.14 -27.28 17.76
N MET A 728 1.62 -27.58 18.94
CA MET A 728 1.99 -26.88 20.15
C MET A 728 3.30 -27.45 20.72
N ILE A 729 4.08 -26.62 21.41
CA ILE A 729 5.26 -27.00 22.19
C ILE A 729 5.23 -26.31 23.56
N ASP A 730 5.87 -26.93 24.54
CA ASP A 730 6.31 -26.31 25.79
C ASP A 730 7.62 -27.00 26.25
N THR A 731 8.43 -26.33 27.06
CA THR A 731 9.74 -26.82 27.54
C THR A 731 9.96 -26.52 29.02
N ALA A 732 10.05 -27.57 29.85
CA ALA A 732 10.41 -27.43 31.26
C ALA A 732 11.91 -27.16 31.41
N THR A 733 12.29 -26.23 32.30
CA THR A 733 13.68 -25.71 32.40
C THR A 733 14.10 -25.34 33.83
N GLU A 734 15.42 -25.32 34.07
CA GLU A 734 16.02 -25.07 35.39
C GLU A 734 16.02 -23.58 35.84
N ASP A 735 14.87 -22.92 35.89
CA ASP A 735 14.66 -21.57 36.50
C ASP A 735 15.31 -20.33 35.79
N SER A 736 15.75 -20.42 34.53
CA SER A 736 16.21 -19.23 33.77
C SER A 736 16.27 -19.42 32.23
N ARG A 737 16.40 -18.30 31.48
CA ARG A 737 16.58 -18.29 30.00
C ARG A 737 17.87 -18.93 29.48
N THR A 738 18.77 -19.35 30.37
CA THR A 738 20.05 -20.00 30.03
C THR A 738 20.16 -21.39 30.68
N SER A 739 19.03 -21.99 31.03
CA SER A 739 18.95 -23.29 31.71
C SER A 739 18.82 -24.46 30.74
N HIS A 740 19.08 -25.69 31.20
CA HIS A 740 18.84 -26.90 30.40
C HIS A 740 17.34 -27.19 30.24
N ILE A 741 16.99 -27.90 29.17
CA ILE A 741 15.67 -28.53 29.00
C ILE A 741 15.64 -29.79 29.87
N THR A 742 14.66 -29.89 30.77
CA THR A 742 14.40 -31.08 31.60
C THR A 742 13.23 -31.91 31.07
N GLN A 743 12.34 -31.30 30.27
CA GLN A 743 11.30 -31.97 29.52
C GLN A 743 11.00 -31.20 28.23
N ILE A 744 10.80 -31.92 27.12
CA ILE A 744 10.26 -31.37 25.87
C ILE A 744 8.97 -32.07 25.51
N SER A 745 7.91 -31.28 25.29
CA SER A 745 6.56 -31.79 25.00
C SER A 745 5.95 -31.06 23.81
N ALA A 746 5.19 -31.80 22.99
CA ALA A 746 4.50 -31.28 21.82
C ALA A 746 3.22 -32.08 21.50
N ARG A 747 2.19 -31.40 20.98
CA ARG A 747 0.91 -32.03 20.58
C ARG A 747 0.48 -31.54 19.21
N ARG A 748 -0.01 -32.47 18.38
CA ARG A 748 -0.57 -32.22 17.04
C ARG A 748 -1.92 -32.92 16.93
N GLY A 749 -2.98 -32.22 17.29
CA GLY A 749 -4.33 -32.80 17.37
C GLY A 749 -4.42 -33.81 18.52
N LEU A 750 -4.56 -35.10 18.17
CA LEU A 750 -4.58 -36.21 19.13
C LEU A 750 -3.22 -36.91 19.33
N GLU A 751 -2.21 -36.59 18.52
CA GLU A 751 -0.85 -37.12 18.75
C GLU A 751 -0.09 -36.25 19.75
N THR A 752 0.38 -36.84 20.85
CA THR A 752 1.36 -36.24 21.76
C THR A 752 2.77 -36.80 21.53
N PHE A 753 3.75 -36.00 21.91
CA PHE A 753 5.15 -36.36 22.08
C PHE A 753 5.61 -35.72 23.40
N SER A 754 6.22 -36.50 24.27
CA SER A 754 6.70 -36.06 25.58
C SER A 754 7.96 -36.85 25.91
N LYS A 755 9.04 -36.14 26.28
CA LYS A 755 10.30 -36.74 26.70
C LYS A 755 10.93 -35.93 27.81
N TYR A 756 11.17 -36.58 28.94
CA TYR A 756 12.11 -36.09 29.95
C TYR A 756 13.53 -36.18 29.42
N ILE A 757 14.34 -35.17 29.72
CA ILE A 757 15.72 -35.03 29.27
C ILE A 757 16.62 -34.98 30.50
N LEU A 758 17.71 -35.74 30.47
CA LEU A 758 18.73 -35.74 31.51
C LEU A 758 19.48 -34.39 31.48
N PRO A 759 19.46 -33.59 32.56
CA PRO A 759 20.23 -32.35 32.64
C PRO A 759 21.73 -32.66 32.74
N ALA A 760 22.56 -31.73 32.24
CA ALA A 760 24.03 -31.89 32.25
C ALA A 760 24.67 -31.58 33.62
N ARG A 761 23.87 -31.29 34.64
CA ARG A 761 24.25 -30.90 36.00
C ARG A 761 23.12 -31.21 36.98
N GLU A 762 23.36 -31.08 38.27
CA GLU A 762 22.31 -31.09 39.28
C GLU A 762 21.37 -29.88 39.13
N MET A 763 20.07 -30.12 39.32
CA MET A 763 19.04 -29.08 39.23
C MET A 763 19.10 -28.14 40.44
N THR A 764 18.78 -26.87 40.25
CA THR A 764 18.70 -25.92 41.39
C THR A 764 17.51 -26.30 42.29
N PRO A 765 17.59 -26.07 43.63
CA PRO A 765 16.48 -26.39 44.53
C PRO A 765 15.16 -25.71 44.13
N LYS A 766 15.23 -24.49 43.57
CA LYS A 766 14.08 -23.74 43.07
C LYS A 766 13.54 -24.27 41.74
N ALA A 767 14.38 -24.83 40.87
CA ALA A 767 13.91 -25.57 39.70
C ALA A 767 13.18 -26.86 40.10
N ALA A 768 13.68 -27.57 41.12
CA ALA A 768 13.04 -28.76 41.66
C ALA A 768 11.70 -28.44 42.36
N GLU A 769 11.64 -27.36 43.15
CA GLU A 769 10.40 -26.84 43.74
C GLU A 769 9.34 -26.49 42.68
N VAL A 770 9.74 -25.82 41.58
CA VAL A 770 8.82 -25.41 40.51
C VAL A 770 8.37 -26.58 39.64
N THR A 771 9.27 -27.46 39.20
CA THR A 771 8.95 -28.51 38.21
C THR A 771 8.59 -29.87 38.83
N GLY A 772 8.81 -30.05 40.14
CA GLY A 772 8.72 -31.35 40.81
C GLY A 772 9.81 -32.34 40.40
N LEU A 773 10.78 -31.93 39.55
CA LEU A 773 11.85 -32.77 39.03
C LEU A 773 13.14 -32.67 39.86
N VAL A 774 13.73 -33.81 40.20
CA VAL A 774 15.01 -33.91 40.92
C VAL A 774 15.95 -34.81 40.13
N PHE A 775 17.15 -34.34 39.82
CA PHE A 775 18.22 -35.16 39.24
C PHE A 775 19.21 -35.59 40.34
N GLN A 776 19.30 -36.89 40.60
CA GLN A 776 20.17 -37.45 41.62
C GLN A 776 20.67 -38.84 41.20
N ASN A 777 21.92 -39.20 41.55
CA ASN A 777 22.50 -40.52 41.28
C ASN A 777 22.42 -40.96 39.80
N GLY A 778 22.49 -40.01 38.86
CA GLY A 778 22.37 -40.26 37.42
C GLY A 778 20.95 -40.55 36.92
N SER A 779 19.94 -40.47 37.78
CA SER A 779 18.52 -40.68 37.45
C SER A 779 17.70 -39.40 37.67
N LEU A 780 16.65 -39.23 36.87
CA LEU A 780 15.68 -38.15 37.04
C LEU A 780 14.43 -38.68 37.74
N TYR A 781 13.93 -37.95 38.72
CA TYR A 781 12.75 -38.28 39.51
C TYR A 781 11.72 -37.17 39.37
N LEU A 782 10.44 -37.51 39.20
CA LEU A 782 9.30 -36.61 39.31
C LEU A 782 8.49 -36.99 40.54
N LEU A 783 8.38 -36.09 41.53
CA LEU A 783 7.65 -36.34 42.78
C LEU A 783 8.04 -37.70 43.41
N ASP A 784 9.34 -37.84 43.70
CA ASP A 784 10.02 -39.04 44.24
C ASP A 784 9.95 -40.33 43.41
N LYS A 785 9.39 -40.29 42.19
CA LYS A 785 9.31 -41.45 41.28
C LYS A 785 10.27 -41.30 40.12
N ILE A 786 11.12 -42.31 39.89
CA ILE A 786 12.05 -42.33 38.76
C ILE A 786 11.29 -42.26 37.42
N VAL A 787 11.68 -41.35 36.54
CA VAL A 787 11.10 -41.17 35.20
C VAL A 787 12.08 -41.57 34.10
N PRO A 788 11.63 -42.25 33.02
CA PRO A 788 12.50 -42.56 31.87
C PRO A 788 12.92 -41.29 31.12
N ALA A 789 14.14 -40.83 31.38
CA ALA A 789 14.75 -39.67 30.74
C ALA A 789 15.82 -40.07 29.71
N VAL A 790 15.95 -39.27 28.65
CA VAL A 790 16.89 -39.51 27.54
C VAL A 790 17.98 -38.43 27.47
N GLY A 791 19.05 -38.67 26.71
CA GLY A 791 20.05 -37.64 26.43
C GLY A 791 19.47 -36.50 25.58
N VAL A 792 19.96 -35.26 25.77
CA VAL A 792 19.47 -34.04 25.08
C VAL A 792 19.33 -34.25 23.56
N LYS A 793 20.36 -34.81 22.92
CA LYS A 793 20.37 -35.06 21.46
C LYS A 793 19.32 -36.09 21.04
N GLU A 794 19.10 -37.14 21.82
CA GLU A 794 18.07 -38.16 21.54
C GLU A 794 16.66 -37.57 21.67
N GLY A 795 16.40 -36.78 22.72
CA GLY A 795 15.13 -36.07 22.90
C GLY A 795 14.83 -35.11 21.74
N LEU A 796 15.82 -34.34 21.29
CA LEU A 796 15.69 -33.42 20.17
C LEU A 796 15.55 -34.14 18.82
N THR A 797 16.28 -35.23 18.56
CA THR A 797 16.07 -36.05 17.35
C THR A 797 14.67 -36.67 17.35
N GLY A 798 14.20 -37.18 18.49
CA GLY A 798 12.83 -37.68 18.64
C GLY A 798 11.76 -36.61 18.34
N PHE A 799 11.99 -35.37 18.81
CA PHE A 799 11.11 -34.24 18.51
C PHE A 799 11.14 -33.85 17.02
N ILE A 800 12.31 -33.83 16.39
CA ILE A 800 12.45 -33.58 14.94
C ILE A 800 11.69 -34.64 14.14
N SER A 801 11.81 -35.93 14.48
CA SER A 801 11.04 -36.98 13.80
C SER A 801 9.54 -36.98 14.12
N PHE A 802 9.11 -36.40 15.24
CA PHE A 802 7.69 -36.08 15.47
C PHE A 802 7.18 -34.98 14.51
N LEU A 803 8.01 -33.96 14.25
CA LEU A 803 7.73 -32.92 13.26
C LEU A 803 7.74 -33.46 11.82
N GLU A 804 8.63 -34.41 11.49
CA GLU A 804 8.72 -35.02 10.14
C GLU A 804 7.43 -35.70 9.67
N LYS A 805 6.60 -36.18 10.59
CA LYS A 805 5.25 -36.71 10.30
C LYS A 805 4.32 -35.70 9.60
N SER A 806 4.64 -34.40 9.59
CA SER A 806 3.90 -33.37 8.85
C SER A 806 4.82 -32.39 8.10
N THR A 807 4.33 -31.85 6.98
CA THR A 807 5.08 -30.85 6.20
C THR A 807 4.59 -29.44 6.53
N ASN A 808 5.49 -28.45 6.51
CA ASN A 808 5.21 -27.05 6.84
C ASN A 808 4.78 -26.85 8.33
N ASN A 809 5.56 -27.35 9.29
CA ASN A 809 5.21 -27.26 10.71
C ASN A 809 5.27 -25.80 11.22
N VAL A 810 4.24 -25.35 11.92
CA VAL A 810 4.23 -24.09 12.67
C VAL A 810 4.14 -24.44 14.15
N ILE A 811 5.03 -23.86 14.95
CA ILE A 811 5.11 -24.15 16.38
C ILE A 811 4.38 -23.08 17.18
N PHE A 812 3.38 -23.49 17.94
CA PHE A 812 2.60 -22.64 18.84
C PHE A 812 3.10 -22.80 20.26
N GLY A 813 3.24 -21.70 20.99
CA GLY A 813 3.57 -21.72 22.41
C GLY A 813 3.22 -20.40 23.09
N HIS A 814 3.08 -20.42 24.40
CA HIS A 814 2.60 -19.26 25.15
C HIS A 814 3.78 -18.44 25.67
N ASN A 815 3.92 -17.18 25.23
CA ASN A 815 5.09 -16.33 25.52
C ASN A 815 6.40 -16.86 24.90
N ILE A 816 6.30 -17.77 23.92
CA ILE A 816 7.35 -18.65 23.38
C ILE A 816 8.67 -17.95 23.01
N TYR A 817 8.61 -16.73 22.48
CA TYR A 817 9.81 -15.96 22.11
C TYR A 817 10.69 -15.54 23.30
N ASN A 818 10.15 -15.54 24.51
CA ASN A 818 10.83 -15.08 25.72
C ASN A 818 11.34 -16.21 26.64
N TYR A 819 10.94 -17.46 26.36
CA TYR A 819 11.21 -18.64 27.19
C TYR A 819 11.67 -19.82 26.33
N ASP A 820 10.77 -20.51 25.64
CA ASP A 820 11.09 -21.75 24.90
C ASP A 820 12.05 -21.53 23.74
N CYS A 821 11.82 -20.52 22.89
CA CYS A 821 12.65 -20.31 21.70
C CYS A 821 14.14 -20.13 22.06
N PRO A 822 14.53 -19.24 23.00
CA PRO A 822 15.92 -19.15 23.46
C PRO A 822 16.54 -20.49 23.88
N VAL A 823 15.82 -21.29 24.67
CA VAL A 823 16.35 -22.54 25.24
C VAL A 823 16.39 -23.66 24.19
N LEU A 824 15.34 -23.82 23.40
CA LEU A 824 15.25 -24.80 22.32
C LEU A 824 16.32 -24.56 21.25
N TYR A 825 16.52 -23.31 20.81
CA TYR A 825 17.57 -23.00 19.83
C TYR A 825 18.96 -23.28 20.39
N ASN A 826 19.23 -22.91 21.65
CA ASN A 826 20.50 -23.21 22.32
C ASN A 826 20.75 -24.74 22.40
N ALA A 827 19.73 -25.52 22.76
CA ALA A 827 19.85 -26.98 22.84
C ALA A 827 20.06 -27.64 21.46
N LEU A 828 19.40 -27.15 20.42
CA LEU A 828 19.55 -27.61 19.03
C LEU A 828 20.91 -27.30 18.43
N ASP A 829 21.44 -26.09 18.68
CA ASP A 829 22.74 -25.64 18.19
C ASP A 829 23.88 -26.48 18.81
N ASN A 830 23.90 -26.58 20.14
CA ASN A 830 24.84 -27.45 20.87
C ASN A 830 24.72 -28.94 20.51
N SER A 831 23.55 -29.39 20.02
CA SER A 831 23.33 -30.78 19.58
C SER A 831 23.65 -31.02 18.10
N THR A 832 24.06 -29.98 17.34
CA THR A 832 24.22 -30.00 15.87
C THR A 832 22.96 -30.44 15.11
N LEU A 833 21.78 -30.03 15.58
CA LEU A 833 20.46 -30.36 15.02
C LEU A 833 19.69 -29.13 14.50
N LEU A 834 20.30 -27.95 14.53
CA LEU A 834 19.66 -26.68 14.21
C LEU A 834 19.17 -26.60 12.76
N ASP A 835 19.99 -26.99 11.78
CA ASP A 835 19.61 -26.98 10.37
C ASP A 835 18.51 -28.01 10.04
N ASP A 836 18.61 -29.21 10.62
CA ASP A 836 17.58 -30.25 10.50
C ASP A 836 16.24 -29.74 11.02
N PHE A 837 16.21 -29.15 12.22
CA PHE A 837 15.01 -28.55 12.80
C PHE A 837 14.46 -27.41 11.93
N GLN A 838 15.30 -26.46 11.51
CA GLN A 838 14.90 -25.36 10.63
C GLN A 838 14.31 -25.87 9.30
N SER A 839 14.78 -27.00 8.78
CA SER A 839 14.22 -27.61 7.56
C SER A 839 12.78 -28.14 7.72
N LYS A 840 12.37 -28.52 8.95
CA LYS A 840 11.01 -29.06 9.21
C LYS A 840 10.00 -27.97 9.55
N ILE A 841 10.43 -26.81 10.06
CA ILE A 841 9.54 -25.74 10.55
C ILE A 841 9.41 -24.56 9.57
N VAL A 842 8.34 -23.77 9.73
CA VAL A 842 8.02 -22.57 8.93
C VAL A 842 8.02 -21.30 9.78
N GLY A 843 7.88 -21.43 11.10
CA GLY A 843 7.92 -20.33 12.06
C GLY A 843 7.19 -20.65 13.35
N PHE A 844 7.13 -19.65 14.23
CA PHE A 844 6.54 -19.74 15.56
C PHE A 844 5.34 -18.79 15.72
N VAL A 845 4.41 -19.15 16.60
CA VAL A 845 3.26 -18.31 16.98
C VAL A 845 3.21 -18.17 18.50
N ASP A 846 3.41 -16.94 18.96
CA ASP A 846 3.28 -16.54 20.36
C ASP A 846 1.83 -16.24 20.69
N THR A 847 1.19 -17.15 21.41
CA THR A 847 -0.24 -17.08 21.73
C THR A 847 -0.55 -16.02 22.79
N LEU A 848 0.41 -15.60 23.64
CA LEU A 848 0.20 -14.51 24.61
C LEU A 848 -0.18 -13.20 23.90
N LYS A 849 0.40 -12.94 22.73
CA LYS A 849 0.05 -11.78 21.88
C LYS A 849 -1.34 -11.94 21.24
N LEU A 850 -1.73 -13.16 20.89
CA LEU A 850 -3.05 -13.47 20.33
C LEU A 850 -4.16 -13.28 21.38
N PHE A 851 -4.02 -13.87 22.56
CA PHE A 851 -5.01 -13.75 23.65
C PHE A 851 -5.16 -12.30 24.14
N LYS A 852 -4.07 -11.51 24.20
CA LYS A 852 -4.14 -10.07 24.51
C LYS A 852 -4.87 -9.22 23.46
N LEU A 853 -4.92 -9.67 22.20
CA LEU A 853 -5.68 -8.99 21.15
C LEU A 853 -7.15 -9.43 21.12
N SER A 854 -7.42 -10.71 21.36
CA SER A 854 -8.79 -11.27 21.37
C SER A 854 -9.58 -10.92 22.63
N PHE A 855 -8.92 -10.87 23.79
CA PHE A 855 -9.54 -10.69 25.11
C PHE A 855 -8.80 -9.58 25.90
N PRO A 856 -8.94 -8.29 25.56
CA PRO A 856 -8.08 -7.22 26.07
C PRO A 856 -8.29 -6.81 27.55
N ASN A 857 -9.23 -7.45 28.26
CA ASN A 857 -9.66 -7.06 29.61
C ASN A 857 -9.51 -8.19 30.65
N LEU A 858 -8.67 -9.20 30.42
CA LEU A 858 -8.46 -10.30 31.38
C LEU A 858 -7.50 -9.87 32.50
N ALA A 859 -7.79 -10.30 33.73
CA ALA A 859 -7.00 -9.93 34.92
C ALA A 859 -5.60 -10.57 34.94
N SER A 860 -5.43 -11.72 34.30
CA SER A 860 -4.15 -12.35 34.01
C SER A 860 -4.16 -12.92 32.58
N TYR A 861 -2.97 -13.10 32.03
CA TYR A 861 -2.74 -13.83 30.78
C TYR A 861 -1.75 -14.99 30.98
N SER A 862 -1.46 -15.43 32.21
CA SER A 862 -0.71 -16.67 32.43
C SER A 862 -1.53 -17.89 31.99
N GLN A 863 -0.86 -18.93 31.49
CA GLN A 863 -1.52 -20.07 30.83
C GLN A 863 -2.58 -20.73 31.72
N CYS A 864 -2.22 -21.09 32.96
CA CYS A 864 -3.14 -21.58 33.98
C CYS A 864 -4.36 -20.67 34.21
N LYS A 865 -4.20 -19.34 34.20
CA LYS A 865 -5.30 -18.39 34.42
C LYS A 865 -6.15 -18.13 33.18
N LEU A 866 -5.63 -18.39 31.98
CA LEU A 866 -6.44 -18.43 30.76
C LEU A 866 -7.34 -19.66 30.75
N CYS A 867 -6.83 -20.85 31.10
CA CYS A 867 -7.63 -22.07 31.22
C CYS A 867 -8.70 -21.96 32.33
N ASP A 868 -8.32 -21.46 33.50
CA ASP A 868 -9.21 -21.16 34.64
C ASP A 868 -10.34 -20.18 34.24
N THR A 869 -10.00 -19.06 33.58
CA THR A 869 -10.99 -18.00 33.28
C THR A 869 -11.85 -18.28 32.03
N LEU A 870 -11.35 -19.01 31.03
CA LEU A 870 -12.03 -19.17 29.74
C LEU A 870 -12.74 -20.52 29.59
N ILE A 871 -12.26 -21.58 30.26
CA ILE A 871 -12.82 -22.95 30.17
C ILE A 871 -13.04 -23.61 31.54
N ASN A 872 -12.95 -22.86 32.65
CA ASN A 872 -13.11 -23.35 34.04
C ASN A 872 -12.18 -24.53 34.39
N LEU A 873 -10.97 -24.56 33.82
CA LEU A 873 -10.02 -25.66 34.01
C LEU A 873 -8.78 -25.19 34.80
N SER A 874 -8.76 -25.53 36.09
CA SER A 874 -7.60 -25.36 36.97
C SER A 874 -6.67 -26.57 36.88
N TYR A 875 -5.36 -26.31 36.74
CA TYR A 875 -4.28 -27.30 36.77
C TYR A 875 -2.97 -26.63 37.17
N ASP A 876 -1.99 -27.43 37.63
CA ASP A 876 -0.65 -26.95 37.97
C ASP A 876 0.23 -26.85 36.71
N ALA A 877 0.53 -25.62 36.28
CA ALA A 877 1.23 -25.31 35.02
C ALA A 877 2.75 -25.41 35.14
N HIS A 878 3.23 -26.63 35.42
CA HIS A 878 4.63 -26.95 35.68
C HIS A 878 5.11 -28.26 35.01
N ASN A 879 4.24 -28.94 34.24
CA ASN A 879 4.58 -30.12 33.45
C ASN A 879 4.30 -29.81 31.98
N ALA A 880 5.35 -29.77 31.15
CA ALA A 880 5.23 -29.37 29.75
C ALA A 880 4.27 -30.27 28.95
N GLU A 881 4.04 -31.53 29.36
CA GLU A 881 3.01 -32.38 28.75
C GLU A 881 1.58 -31.98 29.15
N ASP A 882 1.33 -31.63 30.41
CA ASP A 882 0.01 -31.15 30.85
C ASP A 882 -0.29 -29.77 30.25
N ASP A 883 0.66 -28.84 30.27
CA ASP A 883 0.53 -27.52 29.66
C ASP A 883 0.17 -27.60 28.16
N VAL A 884 0.91 -28.42 27.39
CA VAL A 884 0.61 -28.69 25.97
C VAL A 884 -0.71 -29.44 25.77
N ASN A 885 -1.14 -30.26 26.72
CA ASN A 885 -2.43 -30.94 26.62
C ASN A 885 -3.61 -30.00 26.92
N ARG A 886 -3.52 -29.19 27.98
CA ARG A 886 -4.61 -28.30 28.46
C ARG A 886 -4.76 -27.03 27.64
N PHE A 887 -3.71 -26.54 27.01
CA PHE A 887 -3.78 -25.37 26.14
C PHE A 887 -4.23 -25.71 24.69
N SER A 888 -4.48 -27.00 24.41
CA SER A 888 -5.06 -27.47 23.14
C SER A 888 -6.59 -27.61 23.21
N ASP A 889 -7.17 -27.48 24.39
CA ASP A 889 -8.61 -27.62 24.68
C ASP A 889 -9.28 -26.23 24.80
#